data_AF-A0A524LNR1-F1
#
_entry.id   AF-A0A524LNR1-F1
#
_cell.length_a   1.000
_cell.length_b   1.000
_cell.length_c   1.000
_cell.angle_alpha   90.00
_cell.angle_beta   90.00
_cell.angle_gamma   90.00
#
_symmetry.space_group_name_H-M   'P 1'
#
loop_
_entity.id
_entity.type
_entity.pdbx_description
1 polymer ?
#
loop_
_entity_poly.entity_id
_entity_poly.type
_entity_poly.pdbx_seq_one_letter_code
_entity_poly.pdbx_strand_id
1 'polypeptide(L)'
;MKQNTVLKYLALVFLTVLLIPAVSTIDYSAVEPVTQTLNRNEIAAFTPKSILFDESHCDGGSSLWAPGNASMFSWMLGENGYSSSTNFNESLDSGILADYDILVIFFPYDALTAGEISAVTTFVDNGGGLLLVGADGTNLWQFRGTNLNPIASTYGITFQTDALYDTVTTFGSHNITYGVTILNAQGDDLRSCSLSVSTPAISVVDTPSGSIVAVSESGLGRVVCVGGPGPFYMYRRNAGSAGSSHFQFSLNVIDWLAENPTRTANVPEEAIITVGPGPLLSPAEVENYGMFTGAIHEHTTMSDGGGTTAEMVDKGLRLGYEFFVMTDHSRNTAGSGGGVTAALLMQDIVNANNLDLPMIVGAEISAIKHTIGFPLTENVYTADQQEAVDGIHAQGAIAILSHPTIGSDYAQVYEDRDLYGYDGVEVNNDGFFFGGGEDGFFDNFIGAADTHTAISEGIRNAIFVENPSGPNGRVSEMDVVDAILNKKIVIIDPFNNMLYGQQVWVDRYIEIRDQAESAIEASQTLIQSLKDAGEDVRLSEFYLDEAMNSLDKLNPGRALKMVQNATSEAVLGIDISITTPTILDPLTEYESSIVLKNNHTYGLEINSTMFIHGGVTFNPKDYKLEIPGETTSAIIRDFTTNDYGLMVYSLNLY
;
A
#
# COMPACT_ATOMS: atom_id res chain seq x y z
N MET A 1 30.51 51.79 2.03
CA MET A 1 30.65 50.67 3.00
C MET A 1 29.70 50.97 4.15
N LYS A 2 28.62 50.24 4.43
CA LYS A 2 28.24 48.84 4.16
C LYS A 2 26.74 48.78 3.80
N GLN A 3 26.44 48.27 2.60
CA GLN A 3 25.67 47.03 2.35
C GLN A 3 24.15 47.16 2.58
N ASN A 4 23.48 47.70 1.54
CA ASN A 4 22.22 47.15 1.06
C ASN A 4 22.48 45.70 0.67
N THR A 5 22.01 44.76 1.48
CA THR A 5 21.84 43.38 1.03
C THR A 5 20.35 43.18 0.84
N VAL A 6 19.85 43.61 -0.32
CA VAL A 6 18.62 43.02 -0.87
C VAL A 6 18.99 41.57 -1.09
N LEU A 7 18.43 40.67 -0.26
CA LEU A 7 18.45 39.25 -0.53
C LEU A 7 17.70 39.08 -1.87
N LYS A 8 18.44 38.98 -2.97
CA LYS A 8 17.90 38.53 -4.25
C LYS A 8 17.55 37.06 -4.04
N TYR A 9 16.26 36.78 -3.82
CA TYR A 9 15.76 35.42 -3.89
C TYR A 9 15.93 34.95 -5.35
N LEU A 10 16.78 33.95 -5.55
CA LEU A 10 16.86 33.22 -6.82
C LEU A 10 15.55 32.43 -6.94
N ALA A 11 14.70 32.80 -7.89
CA ALA A 11 13.54 31.98 -8.25
C ALA A 11 13.98 30.87 -9.21
N LEU A 12 13.56 29.63 -8.93
CA LEU A 12 13.69 28.47 -9.82
C LEU A 12 12.38 28.32 -10.61
N VAL A 13 12.49 28.07 -11.90
CA VAL A 13 11.36 27.61 -12.73
C VAL A 13 11.33 26.09 -12.73
N PHE A 14 10.22 25.52 -12.26
CA PHE A 14 9.92 24.10 -12.41
C PHE A 14 8.85 23.95 -13.50
N LEU A 15 9.26 23.44 -14.67
CA LEU A 15 8.36 23.01 -15.74
C LEU A 15 8.12 21.51 -15.56
N THR A 16 6.87 21.10 -15.39
CA THR A 16 6.47 19.69 -15.47
C THR A 16 5.64 19.50 -16.74
N VAL A 17 6.08 18.62 -17.63
CA VAL A 17 5.35 18.28 -18.87
C VAL A 17 4.63 16.96 -18.60
N LEU A 18 3.29 16.96 -18.69
CA LEU A 18 2.49 15.75 -18.58
C LEU A 18 2.06 15.32 -19.98
N LEU A 19 2.37 14.08 -20.32
CA LEU A 19 2.00 13.46 -21.58
C LEU A 19 0.89 12.44 -21.33
N ILE A 20 -0.13 12.45 -22.19
CA ILE A 20 -1.25 11.52 -22.16
C ILE A 20 -0.99 10.42 -23.20
N PRO A 21 -1.25 9.14 -22.89
CA PRO A 21 -0.98 8.08 -23.85
C PRO A 21 -2.01 8.02 -24.99
N ALA A 22 -1.55 7.72 -26.20
CA ALA A 22 -2.42 7.32 -27.31
C ALA A 22 -2.77 5.83 -27.15
N VAL A 23 -4.04 5.54 -26.89
CA VAL A 23 -4.50 4.16 -26.63
C VAL A 23 -4.44 3.32 -27.91
N SER A 24 -3.64 2.25 -27.88
CA SER A 24 -3.79 1.11 -28.78
C SER A 24 -3.60 -0.19 -28.00
N THR A 25 -4.55 -1.11 -28.15
CA THR A 25 -4.56 -2.45 -27.53
C THR A 25 -3.83 -3.42 -28.46
N ILE A 26 -2.66 -3.95 -28.08
CA ILE A 26 -2.01 -5.07 -28.80
C ILE A 26 -1.27 -6.02 -27.85
N ASP A 27 -1.43 -7.30 -28.19
CA ASP A 27 -0.92 -8.56 -27.65
C ASP A 27 0.63 -8.68 -27.68
N TYR A 28 1.23 -9.07 -26.56
CA TYR A 28 2.66 -9.37 -26.40
C TYR A 28 2.86 -10.77 -25.84
N SER A 29 2.79 -11.78 -26.71
CA SER A 29 3.20 -13.13 -26.35
C SER A 29 4.73 -13.28 -26.27
N ALA A 30 5.17 -13.91 -25.18
CA ALA A 30 6.39 -14.69 -24.97
C ALA A 30 7.61 -14.01 -24.31
N VAL A 31 7.64 -14.05 -22.97
CA VAL A 31 8.87 -14.25 -22.18
C VAL A 31 8.55 -15.27 -21.08
N GLU A 32 9.33 -16.35 -21.01
CA GLU A 32 9.17 -17.35 -19.94
C GLU A 32 9.80 -16.87 -18.63
N PRO A 33 9.17 -17.15 -17.47
CA PRO A 33 9.67 -16.71 -16.17
C PRO A 33 10.95 -17.45 -15.78
N VAL A 34 11.94 -16.70 -15.31
CA VAL A 34 13.15 -17.25 -14.71
C VAL A 34 12.85 -17.65 -13.27
N THR A 35 12.62 -18.94 -13.03
CA THR A 35 12.58 -19.48 -11.66
C THR A 35 13.97 -19.44 -11.03
N GLN A 36 14.19 -18.57 -10.06
CA GLN A 36 15.38 -18.63 -9.21
C GLN A 36 15.36 -19.93 -8.40
N THR A 37 16.30 -20.82 -8.71
CA THR A 37 16.55 -22.00 -7.91
C THR A 37 17.45 -21.59 -6.75
N LEU A 38 16.92 -21.56 -5.52
CA LEU A 38 17.71 -21.35 -4.31
C LEU A 38 18.89 -22.34 -4.25
N ASN A 39 20.08 -21.82 -3.94
CA ASN A 39 21.31 -22.59 -3.84
C ASN A 39 21.18 -23.71 -2.79
N ARG A 40 21.09 -24.95 -3.28
CA ARG A 40 20.79 -26.19 -2.52
C ARG A 40 21.94 -26.73 -1.65
N ASN A 41 22.93 -25.91 -1.28
CA ASN A 41 24.18 -26.41 -0.68
C ASN A 41 24.31 -26.20 0.84
N GLU A 42 23.30 -25.68 1.55
CA GLU A 42 23.27 -25.65 3.03
C GLU A 42 22.16 -26.56 3.65
N ILE A 43 21.38 -27.27 2.83
CA ILE A 43 20.12 -27.94 3.21
C ILE A 43 20.32 -29.41 3.66
N ALA A 44 21.24 -29.68 4.58
CA ALA A 44 21.37 -31.02 5.15
C ALA A 44 20.67 -31.17 6.53
N ALA A 45 20.31 -30.07 7.19
CA ALA A 45 19.79 -30.07 8.56
C ALA A 45 18.49 -29.25 8.77
N PHE A 46 17.99 -28.54 7.75
CA PHE A 46 16.73 -27.81 7.83
C PHE A 46 15.56 -28.73 7.48
N THR A 47 14.55 -28.76 8.35
CA THR A 47 13.30 -29.48 8.15
C THR A 47 12.16 -28.44 8.00
N PRO A 48 11.54 -28.34 6.82
CA PRO A 48 10.32 -27.54 6.65
C PRO A 48 9.24 -27.99 7.63
N LYS A 49 8.53 -27.04 8.24
CA LYS A 49 7.46 -27.28 9.21
C LYS A 49 6.19 -26.55 8.84
N SER A 50 5.07 -27.11 9.27
CA SER A 50 3.73 -26.54 9.12
C SER A 50 3.30 -25.81 10.39
N ILE A 51 2.73 -24.62 10.23
CA ILE A 51 2.41 -23.70 11.33
C ILE A 51 0.92 -23.36 11.28
N LEU A 52 0.25 -23.48 12.43
CA LEU A 52 -1.14 -23.05 12.61
C LEU A 52 -1.17 -21.75 13.42
N PHE A 53 -1.71 -20.70 12.82
CA PHE A 53 -2.11 -19.48 13.51
C PHE A 53 -3.53 -19.66 14.04
N ASP A 54 -3.74 -19.43 15.33
CA ASP A 54 -5.08 -19.46 15.91
C ASP A 54 -5.73 -18.09 15.89
N GLU A 55 -6.84 -17.98 15.15
CA GLU A 55 -7.75 -16.83 15.16
C GLU A 55 -9.16 -17.20 15.64
N SER A 56 -9.42 -18.47 15.94
CA SER A 56 -10.70 -18.93 16.47
C SER A 56 -11.06 -18.32 17.83
N HIS A 57 -10.08 -17.76 18.54
CA HIS A 57 -10.24 -17.05 19.82
C HIS A 57 -10.07 -15.53 19.69
N CYS A 58 -10.22 -14.97 18.48
CA CYS A 58 -10.07 -13.54 18.22
C CYS A 58 -11.36 -12.71 18.28
N ASP A 59 -12.49 -13.31 18.67
CA ASP A 59 -13.79 -12.65 18.88
C ASP A 59 -13.62 -11.42 19.78
N GLY A 60 -14.08 -10.22 19.42
CA GLY A 60 -13.68 -8.98 20.09
C GLY A 60 -12.63 -8.14 19.33
N GLY A 61 -12.41 -8.46 18.05
CA GLY A 61 -11.62 -7.65 17.11
C GLY A 61 -10.11 -7.82 17.28
N SER A 62 -9.64 -8.85 17.99
CA SER A 62 -8.19 -9.08 18.12
C SER A 62 -7.55 -9.60 16.84
N SER A 63 -8.34 -10.11 15.88
CA SER A 63 -7.88 -10.43 14.52
C SER A 63 -7.33 -9.20 13.79
N LEU A 64 -7.77 -7.98 14.14
CA LEU A 64 -7.21 -6.74 13.60
C LEU A 64 -5.71 -6.57 13.90
N TRP A 65 -5.22 -7.23 14.96
CA TRP A 65 -3.86 -7.08 15.49
C TRP A 65 -3.05 -8.38 15.50
N ALA A 66 -3.72 -9.53 15.50
CA ALA A 66 -3.08 -10.83 15.49
C ALA A 66 -2.65 -11.19 14.05
N PRO A 67 -1.38 -11.56 13.81
CA PRO A 67 -0.95 -12.01 12.49
C PRO A 67 -1.47 -13.42 12.19
N GLY A 68 -2.17 -13.57 11.06
CA GLY A 68 -2.56 -14.85 10.45
C GLY A 68 -1.68 -15.26 9.26
N ASN A 69 -2.24 -16.05 8.34
CA ASN A 69 -1.58 -16.56 7.15
C ASN A 69 -1.26 -15.51 6.05
N ALA A 70 -2.03 -14.43 5.97
CA ALA A 70 -1.88 -13.28 5.10
C ALA A 70 -1.29 -12.09 5.87
N SER A 71 -0.23 -12.34 6.64
CA SER A 71 0.47 -11.34 7.45
C SER A 71 1.94 -11.23 7.05
N MET A 72 2.58 -10.13 7.49
CA MET A 72 4.05 -9.98 7.40
C MET A 72 4.79 -11.14 8.05
N PHE A 73 4.25 -11.68 9.15
CA PHE A 73 4.86 -12.79 9.86
C PHE A 73 4.82 -14.06 9.00
N SER A 74 3.64 -14.42 8.50
CA SER A 74 3.47 -15.60 7.63
C SER A 74 4.30 -15.51 6.34
N TRP A 75 4.34 -14.33 5.70
CA TRP A 75 5.20 -14.09 4.55
C TRP A 75 6.68 -14.36 4.86
N MET A 76 7.19 -13.80 5.96
CA MET A 76 8.57 -14.05 6.40
C MET A 76 8.85 -15.54 6.60
N LEU A 77 7.89 -16.28 7.17
CA LEU A 77 8.02 -17.71 7.40
C LEU A 77 8.07 -18.49 6.08
N GLY A 78 7.22 -18.14 5.12
CA GLY A 78 7.22 -18.71 3.77
C GLY A 78 8.58 -18.54 3.07
N GLU A 79 9.12 -17.33 3.08
CA GLU A 79 10.43 -16.99 2.51
C GLU A 79 11.60 -17.74 3.16
N ASN A 80 11.39 -18.23 4.38
CA ASN A 80 12.36 -19.00 5.14
C ASN A 80 12.03 -20.50 5.18
N GLY A 81 11.12 -20.99 4.33
CA GLY A 81 10.90 -22.41 4.07
C GLY A 81 9.86 -23.09 4.96
N TYR A 82 9.01 -22.31 5.63
CA TYR A 82 7.85 -22.81 6.38
C TYR A 82 6.57 -22.68 5.56
N SER A 83 5.51 -23.35 6.00
CA SER A 83 4.16 -23.16 5.48
C SER A 83 3.21 -22.88 6.63
N SER A 84 2.25 -22.00 6.42
CA SER A 84 1.32 -21.53 7.44
C SER A 84 -0.13 -21.68 7.00
N SER A 85 -1.02 -21.72 7.98
CA SER A 85 -2.47 -21.68 7.81
C SER A 85 -3.11 -20.99 9.01
N THR A 86 -4.30 -20.45 8.83
CA THR A 86 -5.09 -19.84 9.90
C THR A 86 -6.25 -20.76 10.28
N ASN A 87 -6.40 -21.00 11.58
CA ASN A 87 -7.62 -21.56 12.14
C ASN A 87 -8.58 -20.41 12.47
N PHE A 88 -9.61 -20.23 11.65
CA PHE A 88 -10.58 -19.14 11.83
C PHE A 88 -11.66 -19.45 12.85
N ASN A 89 -12.01 -20.73 13.06
CA ASN A 89 -13.23 -21.08 13.81
C ASN A 89 -13.29 -22.50 14.38
N GLU A 90 -12.30 -23.37 14.11
CA GLU A 90 -12.29 -24.72 14.65
C GLU A 90 -11.77 -24.72 16.09
N SER A 91 -12.30 -25.60 16.92
CA SER A 91 -11.76 -25.79 18.27
C SER A 91 -10.36 -26.42 18.19
N LEU A 92 -9.45 -25.97 19.05
CA LEU A 92 -8.08 -26.51 19.12
C LEU A 92 -8.06 -27.91 19.74
N ASP A 93 -8.38 -28.93 18.95
CA ASP A 93 -8.40 -30.33 19.38
C ASP A 93 -7.33 -31.20 18.68
N SER A 94 -7.28 -32.49 19.03
CA SER A 94 -6.30 -33.42 18.45
C SER A 94 -6.49 -33.69 16.96
N GLY A 95 -7.64 -33.33 16.38
CA GLY A 95 -7.92 -33.43 14.96
C GLY A 95 -7.11 -32.39 14.21
N ILE A 96 -7.41 -31.10 14.44
CA ILE A 96 -6.72 -30.02 13.74
C ILE A 96 -5.22 -29.98 14.07
N LEU A 97 -4.84 -30.17 15.33
CA LEU A 97 -3.44 -30.09 15.75
C LEU A 97 -2.55 -31.22 15.21
N ALA A 98 -3.12 -32.33 14.71
CA ALA A 98 -2.34 -33.45 14.18
C ALA A 98 -1.68 -33.14 12.83
N ASP A 99 -2.20 -32.15 12.10
CA ASP A 99 -1.72 -31.77 10.77
C ASP A 99 -0.64 -30.68 10.81
N TYR A 100 -0.30 -30.18 12.01
CA TYR A 100 0.65 -29.09 12.19
C TYR A 100 1.82 -29.48 13.09
N ASP A 101 2.94 -28.79 12.92
CA ASP A 101 4.13 -28.98 13.76
C ASP A 101 4.27 -27.89 14.83
N ILE A 102 3.72 -26.70 14.57
CA ILE A 102 3.78 -25.55 15.46
C ILE A 102 2.41 -24.89 15.57
N LEU A 103 1.98 -24.57 16.78
CA LEU A 103 0.81 -23.74 17.07
C LEU A 103 1.24 -22.35 17.53
N VAL A 104 0.58 -21.32 17.02
CA VAL A 104 0.84 -19.92 17.33
C VAL A 104 -0.46 -19.27 17.83
N ILE A 105 -0.43 -18.68 19.03
CA ILE A 105 -1.58 -18.01 19.64
C ILE A 105 -1.19 -16.60 20.11
N PHE A 106 -1.84 -15.59 19.56
CA PHE A 106 -1.63 -14.18 19.90
C PHE A 106 -2.78 -13.68 20.76
N PHE A 107 -2.45 -13.26 22.00
CA PHE A 107 -3.29 -12.56 22.98
C PHE A 107 -4.80 -12.79 22.83
N PRO A 108 -5.26 -14.06 22.87
CA PRO A 108 -6.61 -14.42 22.48
C PRO A 108 -7.60 -13.65 23.34
N TYR A 109 -8.63 -13.12 22.70
CA TYR A 109 -9.68 -12.38 23.40
C TYR A 109 -10.54 -13.35 24.20
N ASP A 110 -10.88 -14.49 23.59
CA ASP A 110 -11.58 -15.58 24.25
C ASP A 110 -10.62 -16.51 24.98
N ALA A 111 -11.09 -17.03 26.12
CA ALA A 111 -10.32 -18.01 26.88
C ALA A 111 -10.48 -19.40 26.26
N LEU A 112 -9.34 -20.09 26.05
CA LEU A 112 -9.34 -21.50 25.65
C LEU A 112 -10.10 -22.36 26.67
N THR A 113 -10.87 -23.31 26.16
CA THR A 113 -11.56 -24.30 26.98
C THR A 113 -10.59 -25.28 27.64
N ALA A 114 -11.04 -25.96 28.70
CA ALA A 114 -10.24 -27.01 29.34
C ALA A 114 -9.88 -28.18 28.38
N GLY A 115 -10.74 -28.45 27.38
CA GLY A 115 -10.47 -29.45 26.35
C GLY A 115 -9.32 -29.04 25.44
N GLU A 116 -9.34 -27.79 24.99
CA GLU A 116 -8.29 -27.22 24.13
C GLU A 116 -6.96 -27.14 24.85
N ILE A 117 -6.95 -26.67 26.10
CA ILE A 117 -5.73 -26.64 26.93
C ILE A 117 -5.11 -28.05 27.04
N SER A 118 -5.94 -29.08 27.24
CA SER A 118 -5.48 -30.47 27.30
C SER A 118 -4.95 -30.97 25.96
N ALA A 119 -5.58 -30.60 24.85
CA ALA A 119 -5.17 -30.98 23.51
C ALA A 119 -3.84 -30.32 23.13
N VAL A 120 -3.70 -29.01 23.36
CA VAL A 120 -2.45 -28.27 23.09
C VAL A 120 -1.32 -28.78 23.98
N THR A 121 -1.59 -29.07 25.26
CA THR A 121 -0.56 -29.64 26.15
C THR A 121 -0.08 -31.01 25.64
N THR A 122 -1.01 -31.85 25.17
CA THR A 122 -0.68 -33.16 24.58
C THR A 122 0.10 -33.01 23.28
N PHE A 123 -0.25 -32.03 22.44
CA PHE A 123 0.46 -31.68 21.22
C PHE A 123 1.92 -31.31 21.50
N VAL A 124 2.17 -30.43 22.47
CA VAL A 124 3.54 -30.06 22.90
C VAL A 124 4.28 -31.28 23.46
N ASP A 125 3.66 -32.05 24.35
CA ASP A 125 4.33 -33.22 24.94
C ASP A 125 4.75 -34.27 23.89
N ASN A 126 4.03 -34.34 22.77
CA ASN A 126 4.32 -35.22 21.64
C ASN A 126 5.34 -34.66 20.64
N GLY A 127 5.88 -33.46 20.84
CA GLY A 127 6.91 -32.86 19.98
C GLY A 127 6.47 -31.60 19.24
N GLY A 128 5.25 -31.12 19.45
CA GLY A 128 4.77 -29.87 18.87
C GLY A 128 5.47 -28.65 19.45
N GLY A 129 5.68 -27.63 18.61
CA GLY A 129 6.13 -26.30 19.04
C GLY A 129 4.96 -25.40 19.42
N LEU A 130 5.07 -24.63 20.48
CA LEU A 130 4.04 -23.67 20.90
C LEU A 130 4.62 -22.26 21.06
N LEU A 131 4.08 -21.31 20.30
CA LEU A 131 4.35 -19.89 20.46
C LEU A 131 3.12 -19.21 21.08
N LEU A 132 3.30 -18.62 22.26
CA LEU A 132 2.29 -17.79 22.92
C LEU A 132 2.77 -16.34 22.96
N VAL A 133 1.99 -15.42 22.42
CA VAL A 133 2.35 -14.00 22.36
C VAL A 133 1.32 -13.19 23.13
N GLY A 134 1.74 -12.48 24.18
CA GLY A 134 0.87 -11.67 25.02
C GLY A 134 0.66 -10.26 24.49
N ALA A 135 -0.04 -9.47 25.30
CA ALA A 135 -0.14 -8.02 25.19
C ALA A 135 -0.34 -7.45 26.61
N ASP A 136 0.03 -6.19 26.81
CA ASP A 136 -0.13 -5.51 28.09
C ASP A 136 -1.58 -5.39 28.53
N GLY A 137 -1.84 -5.33 29.84
CA GLY A 137 -3.21 -5.22 30.36
C GLY A 137 -3.82 -3.82 30.27
N THR A 138 -3.07 -2.82 29.78
CA THR A 138 -3.48 -1.41 29.77
C THR A 138 -3.83 -0.88 28.38
N ASN A 139 -3.72 -1.72 27.34
CA ASN A 139 -4.09 -1.37 25.97
C ASN A 139 -5.58 -0.99 25.89
N LEU A 140 -5.91 -0.09 24.96
CA LEU A 140 -7.26 0.43 24.76
C LEU A 140 -8.20 -0.61 24.15
N TRP A 141 -7.63 -1.58 23.43
CA TRP A 141 -8.31 -2.70 22.76
C TRP A 141 -8.87 -3.76 23.72
N GLN A 142 -8.52 -3.66 25.00
CA GLN A 142 -8.94 -4.58 26.05
C GLN A 142 -8.45 -6.02 25.86
N PHE A 143 -7.53 -6.28 24.93
CA PHE A 143 -6.89 -7.58 24.78
C PHE A 143 -6.16 -7.98 26.06
N ARG A 144 -6.13 -9.27 26.37
CA ARG A 144 -5.56 -9.77 27.63
C ARG A 144 -4.62 -10.93 27.37
N GLY A 145 -3.32 -10.68 27.46
CA GLY A 145 -2.32 -11.75 27.49
C GLY A 145 -2.55 -12.76 28.62
N THR A 146 -3.29 -12.39 29.67
CA THR A 146 -3.64 -13.31 30.78
C THR A 146 -4.57 -14.45 30.37
N ASN A 147 -5.27 -14.36 29.24
CA ASN A 147 -6.05 -15.48 28.69
C ASN A 147 -5.15 -16.66 28.28
N LEU A 148 -3.85 -16.42 28.10
CA LEU A 148 -2.85 -17.46 27.87
C LEU A 148 -2.39 -18.17 29.16
N ASN A 149 -2.63 -17.60 30.34
CA ASN A 149 -2.11 -18.16 31.60
C ASN A 149 -2.61 -19.57 31.94
N PRO A 150 -3.86 -19.96 31.65
CA PRO A 150 -4.32 -21.33 31.84
C PRO A 150 -3.46 -22.38 31.14
N ILE A 151 -2.87 -22.05 29.98
CA ILE A 151 -1.95 -22.94 29.26
C ILE A 151 -0.48 -22.67 29.62
N ALA A 152 -0.05 -21.41 29.66
CA ALA A 152 1.35 -21.03 29.88
C ALA A 152 1.87 -21.47 31.26
N SER A 153 1.00 -21.49 32.27
CA SER A 153 1.38 -21.88 33.64
C SER A 153 1.80 -23.34 33.77
N THR A 154 1.32 -24.23 32.88
CA THR A 154 1.78 -25.63 32.76
C THR A 154 3.28 -25.70 32.49
N TYR A 155 3.83 -24.68 31.82
CA TYR A 155 5.23 -24.59 31.43
C TYR A 155 6.07 -23.71 32.36
N GLY A 156 5.48 -23.22 33.47
CA GLY A 156 6.16 -22.38 34.45
C GLY A 156 6.20 -20.90 34.09
N ILE A 157 5.38 -20.44 33.14
CA ILE A 157 5.35 -19.06 32.65
C ILE A 157 4.00 -18.41 32.97
N THR A 158 3.99 -17.12 33.33
CA THR A 158 2.76 -16.37 33.58
C THR A 158 2.87 -14.94 33.05
N PHE A 159 2.01 -14.59 32.10
CA PHE A 159 1.81 -13.26 31.56
C PHE A 159 1.23 -12.33 32.63
N GLN A 160 1.88 -11.20 32.84
CA GLN A 160 1.41 -10.15 33.73
C GLN A 160 0.50 -9.15 33.00
N THR A 161 -0.03 -8.17 33.73
CA THR A 161 -0.91 -7.13 33.17
C THR A 161 -0.24 -5.76 33.06
N ASP A 162 1.05 -5.67 33.39
CA ASP A 162 1.84 -4.46 33.26
C ASP A 162 2.16 -4.16 31.79
N ALA A 163 2.68 -2.96 31.55
CA ALA A 163 3.05 -2.48 30.22
C ALA A 163 4.52 -2.05 30.23
N LEU A 164 5.29 -2.62 29.32
CA LEU A 164 6.71 -2.35 29.17
C LEU A 164 6.99 -1.51 27.92
N TYR A 165 7.95 -0.60 28.04
CA TYR A 165 8.36 0.35 26.98
C TYR A 165 9.85 0.21 26.65
N ASP A 166 10.50 -0.79 27.23
CA ASP A 166 11.94 -0.96 27.14
C ASP A 166 12.37 -1.30 25.71
N THR A 167 13.51 -0.74 25.29
CA THR A 167 14.29 -1.24 24.17
C THR A 167 15.42 -2.11 24.71
N VAL A 168 15.44 -3.38 24.32
CA VAL A 168 16.47 -4.33 24.73
C VAL A 168 17.61 -4.33 23.73
N THR A 169 18.84 -4.16 24.20
CA THR A 169 20.07 -4.19 23.39
C THR A 169 21.11 -5.16 23.93
N THR A 170 20.81 -5.86 25.02
CA THR A 170 21.68 -6.86 25.64
C THR A 170 20.88 -8.15 25.80
N PHE A 171 21.42 -9.25 25.29
CA PHE A 171 20.72 -10.53 25.20
C PHE A 171 21.50 -11.63 25.92
N GLY A 172 20.78 -12.53 26.57
CA GLY A 172 21.34 -13.80 27.00
C GLY A 172 21.72 -14.66 25.80
N SER A 173 22.66 -15.60 25.98
CA SER A 173 23.02 -16.55 24.93
C SER A 173 21.95 -17.64 24.85
N HIS A 174 21.20 -17.66 23.74
CA HIS A 174 20.23 -18.69 23.41
C HIS A 174 20.04 -18.74 21.88
N ASN A 175 19.52 -19.85 21.34
CA ASN A 175 19.28 -19.95 19.90
C ASN A 175 18.29 -18.88 19.41
N ILE A 176 17.27 -18.55 20.22
CA ILE A 176 16.26 -17.52 19.86
C ILE A 176 16.83 -16.10 19.78
N THR A 177 18.00 -15.84 20.37
CA THR A 177 18.66 -14.51 20.36
C THR A 177 19.81 -14.42 19.37
N TYR A 178 20.02 -15.45 18.54
CA TYR A 178 21.05 -15.46 17.51
C TYR A 178 20.92 -14.28 16.54
N GLY A 179 21.97 -13.46 16.41
CA GLY A 179 21.98 -12.32 15.49
C GLY A 179 21.03 -11.17 15.85
N VAL A 180 20.32 -11.25 16.98
CA VAL A 180 19.41 -10.20 17.45
C VAL A 180 20.22 -9.14 18.19
N THR A 181 20.09 -7.88 17.75
CA THR A 181 20.86 -6.76 18.32
C THR A 181 19.98 -5.73 19.03
N ILE A 182 18.69 -5.72 18.72
CA ILE A 182 17.70 -4.85 19.33
C ILE A 182 16.32 -5.53 19.31
N LEU A 183 15.54 -5.41 20.39
CA LEU A 183 14.12 -5.75 20.43
C LEU A 183 13.36 -4.63 21.14
N ASN A 184 12.21 -4.25 20.60
CA ASN A 184 11.33 -3.28 21.24
C ASN A 184 10.21 -4.00 22.00
N ALA A 185 10.02 -3.65 23.26
CA ALA A 185 8.86 -4.09 24.04
C ALA A 185 7.58 -3.33 23.66
N GLN A 186 7.68 -2.21 22.95
CA GLN A 186 6.54 -1.48 22.43
C GLN A 186 6.23 -1.89 20.99
N GLY A 187 4.99 -2.31 20.75
CA GLY A 187 4.44 -2.75 19.47
C GLY A 187 3.29 -1.87 19.00
N ASP A 188 3.56 -0.60 18.68
CA ASP A 188 2.53 0.40 18.39
C ASP A 188 1.58 0.61 19.60
N ASP A 189 0.27 0.43 19.44
CA ASP A 189 -0.74 0.47 20.51
C ASP A 189 -0.70 -0.73 21.47
N LEU A 190 -0.04 -1.83 21.09
CA LEU A 190 0.11 -3.02 21.92
C LEU A 190 1.52 -3.10 22.49
N ARG A 191 1.65 -3.26 23.81
CA ARG A 191 2.96 -3.36 24.46
C ARG A 191 3.17 -4.76 24.99
N SER A 192 4.43 -5.10 25.26
CA SER A 192 4.77 -6.29 26.00
C SER A 192 4.34 -6.14 27.46
N CYS A 193 3.74 -7.19 28.01
CA CYS A 193 3.72 -7.38 29.45
C CYS A 193 5.01 -8.05 29.93
N SER A 194 5.30 -7.98 31.23
CA SER A 194 6.34 -8.83 31.81
C SER A 194 5.87 -10.29 31.96
N LEU A 195 6.82 -11.20 32.07
CA LEU A 195 6.63 -12.61 32.30
C LEU A 195 7.17 -12.98 33.69
N SER A 196 6.35 -13.63 34.51
CA SER A 196 6.83 -14.36 35.68
C SER A 196 7.29 -15.74 35.23
N VAL A 197 8.51 -16.12 35.60
CA VAL A 197 9.16 -17.35 35.15
C VAL A 197 9.57 -18.21 36.34
N SER A 198 9.21 -19.49 36.29
CA SER A 198 9.56 -20.51 37.27
C SER A 198 9.96 -21.80 36.57
N THR A 199 10.76 -22.64 37.24
CA THR A 199 11.19 -23.94 36.71
C THR A 199 9.97 -24.79 36.29
N PRO A 200 9.97 -25.41 35.10
CA PRO A 200 11.12 -25.66 34.23
C PRO A 200 11.52 -24.52 33.27
N ALA A 201 10.70 -23.48 33.11
CA ALA A 201 11.01 -22.39 32.19
C ALA A 201 12.24 -21.56 32.61
N ILE A 202 12.83 -20.92 31.61
CA ILE A 202 13.94 -19.97 31.76
C ILE A 202 13.61 -18.65 31.05
N SER A 203 14.03 -17.53 31.65
CA SER A 203 14.02 -16.24 30.96
C SER A 203 15.19 -16.19 29.96
N VAL A 204 14.93 -15.65 28.78
CA VAL A 204 15.93 -15.49 27.71
C VAL A 204 16.19 -14.03 27.38
N VAL A 205 15.17 -13.18 27.48
CA VAL A 205 15.27 -11.75 27.26
C VAL A 205 14.68 -11.03 28.46
N ASP A 206 15.54 -10.30 29.17
CA ASP A 206 15.20 -9.51 30.35
C ASP A 206 15.35 -8.02 30.07
N THR A 207 14.44 -7.22 30.62
CA THR A 207 14.56 -5.77 30.74
C THR A 207 14.79 -5.40 32.21
N PRO A 208 15.18 -4.16 32.52
CA PRO A 208 15.19 -3.67 33.91
C PRO A 208 13.82 -3.78 34.61
N SER A 209 12.74 -3.82 33.83
CA SER A 209 11.35 -3.83 34.29
C SER A 209 10.74 -5.24 34.39
N GLY A 210 11.34 -6.25 33.74
CA GLY A 210 10.90 -7.64 33.82
C GLY A 210 11.39 -8.52 32.67
N SER A 211 11.19 -9.84 32.77
CA SER A 211 11.40 -10.76 31.65
C SER A 211 10.35 -10.51 30.56
N ILE A 212 10.74 -10.52 29.29
CA ILE A 212 9.82 -10.33 28.15
C ILE A 212 9.80 -11.51 27.19
N VAL A 213 10.77 -12.41 27.29
CA VAL A 213 10.79 -13.67 26.54
C VAL A 213 11.22 -14.79 27.48
N ALA A 214 10.42 -15.84 27.53
CA ALA A 214 10.71 -17.04 28.29
C ALA A 214 10.51 -18.28 27.42
N VAL A 215 11.29 -19.33 27.70
CA VAL A 215 11.18 -20.60 27.01
C VAL A 215 11.04 -21.75 27.99
N SER A 216 10.43 -22.83 27.55
CA SER A 216 10.28 -24.07 28.31
C SER A 216 10.34 -25.28 27.37
N GLU A 217 10.65 -26.44 27.91
CA GLU A 217 10.60 -27.71 27.20
C GLU A 217 9.67 -28.65 27.98
N SER A 218 8.78 -29.36 27.27
CA SER A 218 7.85 -30.32 27.88
C SER A 218 7.68 -31.52 26.97
N GLY A 219 7.82 -32.72 27.53
CA GLY A 219 7.85 -33.95 26.75
C GLY A 219 8.94 -33.90 25.67
N LEU A 220 8.54 -33.97 24.41
CA LEU A 220 9.41 -33.83 23.24
C LEU A 220 9.36 -32.43 22.60
N GLY A 221 8.45 -31.56 23.04
CA GLY A 221 8.20 -30.26 22.41
C GLY A 221 8.81 -29.07 23.14
N ARG A 222 8.59 -27.91 22.55
CA ARG A 222 9.17 -26.63 22.96
C ARG A 222 8.11 -25.55 23.04
N VAL A 223 8.26 -24.65 24.00
CA VAL A 223 7.35 -23.54 24.24
C VAL A 223 8.13 -22.24 24.30
N VAL A 224 7.68 -21.23 23.55
CA VAL A 224 8.16 -19.86 23.64
C VAL A 224 6.98 -18.98 24.06
N CYS A 225 7.19 -18.16 25.08
CA CYS A 225 6.27 -17.09 25.46
C CYS A 225 6.96 -15.74 25.25
N VAL A 226 6.29 -14.83 24.53
CA VAL A 226 6.76 -13.46 24.30
C VAL A 226 5.71 -12.49 24.84
N GLY A 227 6.11 -11.54 25.66
CA GLY A 227 5.17 -10.65 26.36
C GLY A 227 4.33 -9.74 25.46
N GLY A 228 4.76 -9.50 24.21
CA GLY A 228 4.13 -8.58 23.29
C GLY A 228 4.40 -8.92 21.82
N PRO A 229 3.59 -8.40 20.89
CA PRO A 229 3.61 -8.85 19.49
C PRO A 229 4.47 -8.02 18.54
N GLY A 230 4.98 -6.87 18.97
CA GLY A 230 5.78 -5.96 18.13
C GLY A 230 6.88 -6.65 17.29
N PRO A 231 7.67 -7.59 17.84
CA PRO A 231 8.68 -8.31 17.07
C PRO A 231 8.15 -9.16 15.92
N PHE A 232 6.85 -9.44 15.84
CA PHE A 232 6.24 -10.35 14.87
C PHE A 232 5.48 -9.64 13.75
N TYR A 233 5.12 -8.36 13.88
CA TYR A 233 4.47 -7.61 12.80
C TYR A 233 5.17 -6.28 12.44
N MET A 234 6.14 -5.81 13.24
CA MET A 234 6.89 -4.58 12.95
C MET A 234 8.27 -4.89 12.38
N TYR A 235 8.33 -5.26 11.10
CA TYR A 235 9.60 -5.50 10.39
C TYR A 235 10.10 -4.30 9.60
N ARG A 236 9.17 -3.45 9.13
CA ARG A 236 9.45 -2.32 8.26
C ARG A 236 8.83 -1.06 8.86
N ARG A 237 7.57 -0.76 8.56
CA ARG A 237 6.89 0.40 9.14
C ARG A 237 6.83 0.30 10.67
N ASN A 238 7.01 1.45 11.33
CA ASN A 238 7.05 1.64 12.79
C ASN A 238 8.14 0.85 13.55
N ALA A 239 8.94 0.02 12.87
CA ALA A 239 9.98 -0.81 13.49
C ALA A 239 11.23 -0.02 13.91
N GLY A 240 11.41 1.20 13.40
CA GLY A 240 12.62 2.00 13.62
C GLY A 240 13.89 1.23 13.21
N SER A 241 14.93 1.27 14.03
CA SER A 241 16.15 0.47 13.79
C SER A 241 16.01 -1.01 14.16
N ALA A 242 14.85 -1.46 14.65
CA ALA A 242 14.67 -2.82 15.13
C ALA A 242 14.18 -3.81 14.08
N GLY A 243 13.72 -3.35 12.92
CA GLY A 243 13.10 -4.17 11.88
C GLY A 243 13.85 -5.46 11.53
N SER A 244 15.13 -5.37 11.16
CA SER A 244 15.94 -6.56 10.85
C SER A 244 16.15 -7.49 12.05
N SER A 245 16.23 -6.95 13.27
CA SER A 245 16.36 -7.77 14.48
C SER A 245 15.04 -8.41 14.89
N HIS A 246 13.90 -7.74 14.68
CA HIS A 246 12.56 -8.32 14.84
C HIS A 246 12.35 -9.50 13.88
N PHE A 247 12.76 -9.32 12.61
CA PHE A 247 12.72 -10.36 11.59
C PHE A 247 13.59 -11.57 12.00
N GLN A 248 14.85 -11.32 12.37
CA GLN A 248 15.76 -12.38 12.84
C GLN A 248 15.24 -13.08 14.09
N PHE A 249 14.70 -12.34 15.06
CA PHE A 249 14.12 -12.91 16.28
C PHE A 249 12.92 -13.79 15.98
N SER A 250 11.99 -13.32 15.15
CA SER A 250 10.82 -14.10 14.72
C SER A 250 11.23 -15.42 14.07
N LEU A 251 12.24 -15.39 13.18
CA LEU A 251 12.76 -16.60 12.58
C LEU A 251 13.41 -17.52 13.61
N ASN A 252 14.25 -17.00 14.52
CA ASN A 252 14.92 -17.83 15.51
C ASN A 252 13.92 -18.52 16.46
N VAL A 253 12.81 -17.85 16.79
CA VAL A 253 11.72 -18.42 17.59
C VAL A 253 11.15 -19.64 16.88
N ILE A 254 10.77 -19.50 15.61
CA ILE A 254 10.20 -20.61 14.85
C ILE A 254 11.23 -21.70 14.57
N ASP A 255 12.47 -21.37 14.20
CA ASP A 255 13.54 -22.35 14.00
C ASP A 255 13.80 -23.16 15.30
N TRP A 256 13.77 -22.51 16.47
CA TRP A 256 13.95 -23.21 17.74
C TRP A 256 12.77 -24.13 18.07
N LEU A 257 11.53 -23.68 17.84
CA LEU A 257 10.32 -24.50 17.98
C LEU A 257 10.30 -25.69 17.01
N ALA A 258 10.83 -25.51 15.80
CA ALA A 258 10.94 -26.53 14.76
C ALA A 258 12.11 -27.51 14.95
N GLU A 259 12.96 -27.28 15.95
CA GLU A 259 14.24 -27.98 16.13
C GLU A 259 15.25 -27.81 14.99
N ASN A 260 15.12 -26.73 14.23
CA ASN A 260 16.04 -26.37 13.17
C ASN A 260 17.32 -25.72 13.71
N PRO A 261 18.46 -25.85 12.99
CA PRO A 261 19.69 -25.17 13.35
C PRO A 261 19.54 -23.65 13.24
N THR A 262 20.29 -22.91 14.06
CA THR A 262 20.37 -21.45 13.96
C THR A 262 20.88 -21.01 12.59
N ARG A 263 20.24 -20.01 11.99
CA ARG A 263 20.61 -19.42 10.71
C ARG A 263 20.28 -17.93 10.65
N THR A 264 20.87 -17.24 9.69
CA THR A 264 20.51 -15.85 9.39
C THR A 264 19.22 -15.80 8.59
N ALA A 265 18.34 -14.87 8.93
CA ALA A 265 17.09 -14.69 8.22
C ALA A 265 17.31 -14.14 6.80
N ASN A 266 16.60 -14.74 5.83
CA ASN A 266 16.47 -14.13 4.51
C ASN A 266 15.40 -13.04 4.60
N VAL A 267 15.78 -11.79 4.34
CA VAL A 267 14.87 -10.64 4.30
C VAL A 267 14.75 -10.21 2.85
N PRO A 268 13.72 -10.66 2.11
CA PRO A 268 13.51 -10.18 0.75
C PRO A 268 13.23 -8.68 0.76
N GLU A 269 13.49 -8.03 -0.36
CA GLU A 269 13.27 -6.60 -0.53
C GLU A 269 11.77 -6.27 -0.53
N GLU A 270 10.97 -7.02 -1.28
CA GLU A 270 9.53 -6.84 -1.42
C GLU A 270 8.77 -7.94 -0.64
N ALA A 271 7.69 -7.56 0.05
CA ALA A 271 6.82 -8.49 0.73
C ALA A 271 5.62 -8.83 -0.16
N ILE A 272 5.52 -10.09 -0.59
CA ILE A 272 4.44 -10.54 -1.47
C ILE A 272 3.48 -11.38 -0.63
N ILE A 273 2.30 -10.83 -0.36
CA ILE A 273 1.27 -11.45 0.47
C ILE A 273 0.04 -11.72 -0.40
N THR A 274 -0.45 -12.96 -0.38
CA THR A 274 -1.60 -13.34 -1.21
C THR A 274 -2.76 -13.87 -0.39
N VAL A 275 -3.98 -13.53 -0.82
CA VAL A 275 -5.25 -14.01 -0.23
C VAL A 275 -5.97 -14.92 -1.22
N GLY A 276 -5.47 -16.15 -1.30
CA GLY A 276 -6.00 -17.19 -2.19
C GLY A 276 -5.61 -17.00 -3.66
N PRO A 277 -5.97 -17.97 -4.52
CA PRO A 277 -5.53 -17.98 -5.92
C PRO A 277 -6.22 -16.91 -6.78
N GLY A 278 -7.41 -16.44 -6.36
CA GLY A 278 -8.30 -15.62 -7.18
C GLY A 278 -9.08 -16.42 -8.23
N PRO A 279 -9.73 -15.76 -9.19
CA PRO A 279 -10.48 -16.45 -10.25
C PRO A 279 -9.57 -17.35 -11.10
N LEU A 280 -10.10 -18.51 -11.50
CA LEU A 280 -9.42 -19.42 -12.42
C LEU A 280 -9.50 -18.87 -13.85
N LEU A 281 -8.46 -18.15 -14.25
CA LEU A 281 -8.28 -17.58 -15.59
C LEU A 281 -7.08 -18.23 -16.28
N SER A 282 -7.17 -18.46 -17.59
CA SER A 282 -6.01 -18.82 -18.41
C SER A 282 -5.09 -17.60 -18.59
N PRO A 283 -3.80 -17.80 -18.90
CA PRO A 283 -2.88 -16.68 -19.15
C PRO A 283 -3.42 -15.66 -20.16
N ALA A 284 -3.99 -16.14 -21.27
CA ALA A 284 -4.59 -15.29 -22.31
C ALA A 284 -5.84 -14.52 -21.82
N GLU A 285 -6.59 -15.06 -20.85
CA GLU A 285 -7.72 -14.33 -20.26
C GLU A 285 -7.24 -13.25 -19.31
N VAL A 286 -6.20 -13.50 -18.50
CA VAL A 286 -5.61 -12.50 -17.60
C VAL A 286 -5.01 -11.33 -18.40
N GLU A 287 -4.40 -11.60 -19.56
CA GLU A 287 -3.82 -10.58 -20.44
C GLU A 287 -4.86 -9.57 -20.98
N ASN A 288 -6.14 -9.94 -21.04
CA ASN A 288 -7.22 -9.02 -21.47
C ASN A 288 -7.50 -7.91 -20.44
N TYR A 289 -7.02 -8.06 -19.21
CA TYR A 289 -7.22 -7.07 -18.16
C TYR A 289 -6.11 -6.02 -18.20
N GLY A 290 -6.51 -4.77 -18.46
CA GLY A 290 -5.64 -3.62 -18.33
C GLY A 290 -5.44 -3.26 -16.86
N MET A 291 -4.21 -2.91 -16.50
CA MET A 291 -3.88 -2.42 -15.15
C MET A 291 -4.00 -0.89 -15.09
N PHE A 292 -4.60 -0.40 -14.02
CA PHE A 292 -4.76 1.02 -13.71
C PHE A 292 -4.43 1.25 -12.24
N THR A 293 -3.51 2.18 -11.94
CA THR A 293 -3.13 2.48 -10.55
C THR A 293 -3.75 3.78 -10.09
N GLY A 294 -4.33 3.82 -8.89
CA GLY A 294 -4.94 5.03 -8.33
C GLY A 294 -4.91 5.06 -6.81
N ALA A 295 -5.44 6.16 -6.26
CA ALA A 295 -5.60 6.35 -4.82
C ALA A 295 -7.08 6.27 -4.42
N ILE A 296 -7.31 5.69 -3.25
CA ILE A 296 -8.60 5.60 -2.58
C ILE A 296 -8.37 6.06 -1.14
N HIS A 297 -9.29 6.86 -0.63
CA HIS A 297 -9.27 7.43 0.71
C HIS A 297 -8.16 8.47 0.95
N GLU A 298 -8.51 9.73 0.69
CA GLU A 298 -7.62 10.89 0.67
C GLU A 298 -8.39 12.16 1.05
N HIS A 299 -7.69 13.15 1.65
CA HIS A 299 -8.30 14.34 2.25
C HIS A 299 -7.76 15.63 1.68
N THR A 300 -8.60 16.67 1.65
CA THR A 300 -8.26 18.02 1.23
C THR A 300 -8.55 19.05 2.33
N THR A 301 -8.14 20.29 2.10
CA THR A 301 -8.48 21.45 2.93
C THR A 301 -9.97 21.75 3.03
N MET A 302 -10.83 21.08 2.25
CA MET A 302 -12.29 21.22 2.38
C MET A 302 -12.83 20.39 3.55
N SER A 303 -12.05 19.46 4.12
CA SER A 303 -12.30 18.85 5.43
C SER A 303 -11.16 19.16 6.40
N ASP A 304 -10.20 18.26 6.60
CA ASP A 304 -9.05 18.40 7.50
C ASP A 304 -7.70 18.02 6.88
N GLY A 305 -7.68 17.72 5.58
CA GLY A 305 -6.45 17.57 4.82
C GLY A 305 -5.70 18.89 4.66
N GLY A 306 -4.38 18.80 4.47
CA GLY A 306 -3.49 19.95 4.28
C GLY A 306 -3.34 20.41 2.83
N GLY A 307 -3.76 19.60 1.86
CA GLY A 307 -3.68 19.93 0.43
C GLY A 307 -4.98 20.52 -0.11
N THR A 308 -4.88 21.59 -0.90
CA THR A 308 -6.02 22.13 -1.64
C THR A 308 -6.48 21.16 -2.73
N THR A 309 -7.71 21.32 -3.23
CA THR A 309 -8.24 20.49 -4.34
C THR A 309 -7.32 20.53 -5.57
N ALA A 310 -6.74 21.69 -5.89
CA ALA A 310 -5.80 21.83 -7.00
C ALA A 310 -4.46 21.10 -6.73
N GLU A 311 -3.94 21.18 -5.52
CA GLU A 311 -2.71 20.46 -5.12
C GLU A 311 -2.92 18.94 -5.11
N MET A 312 -4.11 18.46 -4.76
CA MET A 312 -4.41 17.02 -4.79
C MET A 312 -4.60 16.49 -6.22
N VAL A 313 -5.15 17.31 -7.14
CA VAL A 313 -5.12 16.98 -8.58
C VAL A 313 -3.68 16.91 -9.09
N ASP A 314 -2.83 17.86 -8.70
CA ASP A 314 -1.39 17.83 -9.03
C ASP A 314 -0.71 16.59 -8.47
N LYS A 315 -0.96 16.24 -7.19
CA LYS A 315 -0.47 15.01 -6.57
C LYS A 315 -0.84 13.79 -7.43
N GLY A 316 -2.12 13.65 -7.81
CA GLY A 316 -2.56 12.51 -8.61
C GLY A 316 -1.84 12.39 -9.95
N LEU A 317 -1.68 13.51 -10.66
CA LEU A 317 -0.97 13.55 -11.94
C LEU A 317 0.53 13.27 -11.76
N ARG A 318 1.16 13.88 -10.76
CA ARG A 318 2.57 13.64 -10.45
C ARG A 318 2.80 12.19 -10.08
N LEU A 319 1.94 11.58 -9.27
CA LEU A 319 2.10 10.19 -8.86
C LEU A 319 1.71 9.18 -9.95
N GLY A 320 1.27 9.66 -11.12
CA GLY A 320 0.91 8.84 -12.26
C GLY A 320 -0.39 8.06 -12.05
N TYR A 321 -1.30 8.57 -11.22
CA TYR A 321 -2.59 7.94 -11.01
C TYR A 321 -3.46 7.99 -12.26
N GLU A 322 -4.26 6.94 -12.43
CA GLU A 322 -5.20 6.73 -13.54
C GLU A 322 -6.66 6.71 -13.06
N PHE A 323 -6.87 6.83 -11.75
CA PHE A 323 -8.12 7.21 -11.10
C PHE A 323 -7.81 7.78 -9.72
N PHE A 324 -8.73 8.59 -9.19
CA PHE A 324 -8.60 9.17 -7.85
C PHE A 324 -9.98 9.22 -7.19
N VAL A 325 -10.17 8.47 -6.10
CA VAL A 325 -11.36 8.57 -5.25
C VAL A 325 -11.07 9.55 -4.12
N MET A 326 -11.70 10.74 -4.17
CA MET A 326 -11.53 11.78 -3.15
C MET A 326 -12.64 11.68 -2.11
N THR A 327 -12.31 11.64 -0.82
CA THR A 327 -13.23 11.20 0.25
C THR A 327 -13.21 12.10 1.48
N ASP A 328 -13.17 13.42 1.29
CA ASP A 328 -13.22 14.37 2.40
C ASP A 328 -14.31 14.04 3.44
N HIS A 329 -14.02 14.31 4.73
CA HIS A 329 -14.97 13.97 5.81
C HIS A 329 -16.34 14.63 5.59
N SER A 330 -17.40 13.81 5.62
CA SER A 330 -18.79 14.22 5.82
C SER A 330 -19.18 14.06 7.29
N ARG A 331 -20.09 14.90 7.79
CA ARG A 331 -20.55 14.92 9.20
C ARG A 331 -22.05 14.61 9.29
N ASN A 332 -22.64 14.70 10.48
CA ASN A 332 -24.07 14.40 10.68
C ASN A 332 -25.03 15.55 10.34
N THR A 333 -24.53 16.71 9.93
CA THR A 333 -25.35 17.86 9.51
C THR A 333 -24.75 18.53 8.31
N ALA A 334 -25.60 19.05 7.41
CA ALA A 334 -25.15 19.85 6.27
C ALA A 334 -24.30 21.06 6.72
N GLY A 335 -23.07 21.12 6.23
CA GLY A 335 -22.12 22.21 6.42
C GLY A 335 -21.74 22.86 5.10
N SER A 336 -20.89 23.89 5.15
CA SER A 336 -20.42 24.63 3.96
C SER A 336 -19.19 24.02 3.26
N GLY A 337 -18.74 22.82 3.68
CA GLY A 337 -17.57 22.12 3.16
C GLY A 337 -17.52 20.67 3.64
N GLY A 338 -16.60 19.87 3.08
CA GLY A 338 -16.46 18.44 3.35
C GLY A 338 -17.35 17.54 2.50
N GLY A 339 -17.24 16.23 2.72
CA GLY A 339 -17.92 15.21 1.95
C GLY A 339 -17.60 15.28 0.46
N VAL A 340 -18.62 15.16 -0.40
CA VAL A 340 -18.46 15.16 -1.88
C VAL A 340 -17.95 16.49 -2.46
N THR A 341 -17.92 17.57 -1.66
CA THR A 341 -17.62 18.92 -2.16
C THR A 341 -16.25 19.02 -2.82
N ALA A 342 -15.21 18.44 -2.21
CA ALA A 342 -13.86 18.49 -2.79
C ALA A 342 -13.75 17.66 -4.06
N ALA A 343 -14.33 16.47 -4.08
CA ALA A 343 -14.30 15.60 -5.24
C ALA A 343 -14.97 16.28 -6.45
N LEU A 344 -16.09 16.97 -6.26
CA LEU A 344 -16.76 17.76 -7.30
C LEU A 344 -15.87 18.91 -7.81
N LEU A 345 -15.22 19.66 -6.91
CA LEU A 345 -14.30 20.73 -7.30
C LEU A 345 -13.07 20.19 -8.06
N MET A 346 -12.53 19.04 -7.66
CA MET A 346 -11.44 18.38 -8.35
C MET A 346 -11.88 17.87 -9.73
N GLN A 347 -13.10 17.34 -9.84
CA GLN A 347 -13.69 16.93 -11.11
C GLN A 347 -13.87 18.13 -12.06
N ASP A 348 -14.30 19.28 -11.55
CA ASP A 348 -14.37 20.53 -12.32
C ASP A 348 -12.98 20.96 -12.84
N ILE A 349 -11.94 20.88 -12.00
CA ILE A 349 -10.55 21.18 -12.42
C ILE A 349 -10.10 20.21 -13.52
N VAL A 350 -10.30 18.91 -13.33
CA VAL A 350 -9.94 17.87 -14.31
C VAL A 350 -10.66 18.09 -15.64
N ASN A 351 -11.98 18.32 -15.61
CA ASN A 351 -12.81 18.49 -16.80
C ASN A 351 -12.50 19.80 -17.54
N ALA A 352 -12.35 20.91 -16.81
CA ALA A 352 -12.05 22.21 -17.40
C ALA A 352 -10.69 22.24 -18.10
N ASN A 353 -9.76 21.35 -17.72
CA ASN A 353 -8.41 21.29 -18.26
C ASN A 353 -8.12 20.02 -19.09
N ASN A 354 -9.14 19.18 -19.32
CA ASN A 354 -9.04 17.91 -20.03
C ASN A 354 -7.90 17.01 -19.52
N LEU A 355 -7.78 16.87 -18.21
CA LEU A 355 -6.70 16.12 -17.55
C LEU A 355 -6.97 14.60 -17.59
N ASP A 356 -5.88 13.82 -17.60
CA ASP A 356 -5.91 12.36 -17.63
C ASP A 356 -5.93 11.76 -16.23
N LEU A 357 -6.95 12.12 -15.45
CA LEU A 357 -7.15 11.67 -14.09
C LEU A 357 -8.65 11.62 -13.76
N PRO A 358 -9.35 10.51 -14.07
CA PRO A 358 -10.72 10.29 -13.64
C PRO A 358 -10.89 10.57 -12.14
N MET A 359 -11.71 11.57 -11.83
CA MET A 359 -12.02 11.98 -10.46
C MET A 359 -13.35 11.37 -10.04
N ILE A 360 -13.29 10.45 -9.07
CA ILE A 360 -14.44 9.70 -8.56
C ILE A 360 -14.93 10.40 -7.29
N VAL A 361 -16.23 10.67 -7.28
CA VAL A 361 -16.88 11.40 -6.18
C VAL A 361 -17.10 10.47 -5.00
N GLY A 362 -16.40 10.71 -3.90
CA GLY A 362 -16.59 9.99 -2.65
C GLY A 362 -16.71 10.92 -1.45
N ALA A 363 -16.94 10.32 -0.30
CA ALA A 363 -16.92 10.99 1.01
C ALA A 363 -16.62 9.96 2.09
N GLU A 364 -15.94 10.37 3.14
CA GLU A 364 -15.81 9.58 4.37
C GLU A 364 -16.84 10.06 5.40
N ILE A 365 -17.86 9.26 5.68
CA ILE A 365 -18.87 9.58 6.68
C ILE A 365 -18.23 9.39 8.06
N SER A 366 -18.01 10.51 8.78
CA SER A 366 -17.11 10.56 9.93
C SER A 366 -17.81 10.95 11.24
N ALA A 367 -19.13 11.04 11.22
CA ALA A 367 -19.94 11.13 12.45
C ALA A 367 -20.27 9.76 13.05
N ILE A 368 -19.77 8.70 12.43
CA ILE A 368 -19.87 7.28 12.77
C ILE A 368 -18.47 6.67 12.77
N LYS A 369 -18.35 5.34 12.87
CA LYS A 369 -17.07 4.70 12.53
C LYS A 369 -16.81 4.91 11.06
N HIS A 370 -15.62 5.43 10.78
CA HIS A 370 -15.27 5.98 9.49
C HIS A 370 -15.61 5.00 8.37
N THR A 371 -16.41 5.49 7.44
CA THR A 371 -16.96 4.72 6.34
C THR A 371 -16.80 5.54 5.10
N ILE A 372 -16.03 5.08 4.12
CA ILE A 372 -16.02 5.72 2.81
C ILE A 372 -17.18 5.20 1.96
N GLY A 373 -17.80 6.10 1.21
CA GLY A 373 -18.78 5.79 0.19
C GLY A 373 -18.37 6.35 -1.16
N PHE A 374 -18.46 5.56 -2.23
CA PHE A 374 -18.29 6.01 -3.62
C PHE A 374 -18.86 5.01 -4.65
N PRO A 375 -19.22 5.44 -5.88
CA PRO A 375 -19.40 6.83 -6.31
C PRO A 375 -20.67 7.45 -5.70
N LEU A 376 -20.53 8.57 -4.99
CA LEU A 376 -21.64 9.31 -4.43
C LEU A 376 -22.11 10.43 -5.36
N THR A 377 -23.40 10.74 -5.30
CA THR A 377 -23.99 11.89 -5.99
C THR A 377 -24.28 13.05 -5.03
N GLU A 378 -24.48 12.74 -3.75
CA GLU A 378 -24.69 13.70 -2.68
C GLU A 378 -24.15 13.18 -1.34
N ASN A 379 -24.01 14.07 -0.36
CA ASN A 379 -23.57 13.72 0.98
C ASN A 379 -24.62 12.90 1.72
N VAL A 380 -24.15 11.86 2.41
CA VAL A 380 -24.92 11.17 3.45
C VAL A 380 -24.66 11.87 4.79
N TYR A 381 -25.73 12.32 5.44
CA TYR A 381 -25.67 13.04 6.72
C TYR A 381 -26.40 12.24 7.80
N THR A 382 -25.66 11.49 8.59
CA THR A 382 -26.21 10.76 9.74
C THR A 382 -25.14 10.56 10.82
N ALA A 383 -25.57 10.19 12.02
CA ALA A 383 -24.72 9.72 13.11
C ALA A 383 -25.05 8.26 13.49
N ASP A 384 -25.87 7.58 12.68
CA ASP A 384 -26.21 6.17 12.83
C ASP A 384 -25.45 5.33 11.80
N GLN A 385 -24.83 4.25 12.28
CA GLN A 385 -23.94 3.41 11.46
C GLN A 385 -24.71 2.71 10.33
N GLN A 386 -25.91 2.21 10.61
CA GLN A 386 -26.74 1.52 9.61
C GLN A 386 -27.31 2.51 8.61
N GLU A 387 -27.84 3.64 9.07
CA GLU A 387 -28.36 4.68 8.17
C GLU A 387 -27.28 5.20 7.20
N ALA A 388 -26.01 5.20 7.62
CA ALA A 388 -24.91 5.61 6.76
C ALA A 388 -24.70 4.62 5.62
N VAL A 389 -24.57 3.33 5.92
CA VAL A 389 -24.40 2.26 4.92
C VAL A 389 -25.61 2.22 3.98
N ASP A 390 -26.83 2.24 4.53
CA ASP A 390 -28.07 2.28 3.74
C ASP A 390 -28.14 3.52 2.84
N GLY A 391 -27.70 4.68 3.34
CA GLY A 391 -27.68 5.94 2.61
C GLY A 391 -26.66 5.97 1.47
N ILE A 392 -25.53 5.29 1.61
CA ILE A 392 -24.53 5.08 0.55
C ILE A 392 -25.12 4.16 -0.52
N HIS A 393 -25.65 3.01 -0.12
CA HIS A 393 -26.26 2.04 -1.04
C HIS A 393 -27.48 2.59 -1.79
N ALA A 394 -28.27 3.47 -1.16
CA ALA A 394 -29.39 4.13 -1.81
C ALA A 394 -28.99 4.97 -3.04
N GLN A 395 -27.71 5.36 -3.14
CA GLN A 395 -27.15 6.06 -4.29
C GLN A 395 -26.51 5.11 -5.32
N GLY A 396 -26.50 3.80 -5.06
CA GLY A 396 -25.80 2.81 -5.89
C GLY A 396 -24.27 2.77 -5.67
N ALA A 397 -23.78 3.43 -4.62
CA ALA A 397 -22.39 3.43 -4.20
C ALA A 397 -22.06 2.19 -3.35
N ILE A 398 -20.77 1.90 -3.18
CA ILE A 398 -20.27 0.91 -2.22
C ILE A 398 -19.86 1.58 -0.91
N ALA A 399 -20.06 0.89 0.21
CA ALA A 399 -19.67 1.30 1.55
C ALA A 399 -18.48 0.45 2.04
N ILE A 400 -17.37 1.09 2.40
CA ILE A 400 -16.16 0.41 2.88
C ILE A 400 -15.83 0.91 4.28
N LEU A 401 -15.59 -0.02 5.22
CA LEU A 401 -15.16 0.30 6.58
C LEU A 401 -13.70 0.76 6.55
N SER A 402 -13.44 1.97 7.00
CA SER A 402 -12.11 2.58 6.93
C SER A 402 -11.30 2.34 8.19
N HIS A 403 -10.00 2.06 7.97
CA HIS A 403 -8.94 1.88 8.96
C HIS A 403 -9.45 1.38 10.35
N PRO A 404 -10.01 0.16 10.43
CA PRO A 404 -10.62 -0.34 11.67
C PRO A 404 -9.64 -0.43 12.85
N THR A 405 -8.33 -0.37 12.58
CA THR A 405 -7.25 -0.34 13.57
C THR A 405 -7.00 1.04 14.20
N ILE A 406 -7.70 2.11 13.80
CA ILE A 406 -7.45 3.47 14.32
C ILE A 406 -7.83 3.64 15.79
N GLY A 407 -8.74 2.81 16.30
CA GLY A 407 -9.18 2.88 17.69
C GLY A 407 -10.00 1.69 18.13
N SER A 408 -9.86 1.31 19.40
CA SER A 408 -10.51 0.14 19.99
C SER A 408 -12.03 0.15 19.92
N ASP A 409 -12.65 1.32 19.80
CA ASP A 409 -14.10 1.46 19.67
C ASP A 409 -14.62 1.16 18.25
N TYR A 410 -13.74 0.82 17.30
CA TYR A 410 -14.08 0.26 16.00
C TYR A 410 -14.34 -1.26 16.04
N ALA A 411 -13.82 -1.99 17.03
CA ALA A 411 -13.87 -3.46 17.07
C ALA A 411 -15.31 -4.01 16.87
N GLN A 412 -16.29 -3.44 17.58
CA GLN A 412 -17.69 -3.85 17.45
C GLN A 412 -18.23 -3.64 16.02
N VAL A 413 -17.91 -2.53 15.36
CA VAL A 413 -18.38 -2.28 13.98
C VAL A 413 -17.67 -3.17 12.98
N TYR A 414 -16.40 -3.47 13.22
CA TYR A 414 -15.64 -4.42 12.42
C TYR A 414 -16.19 -5.84 12.50
N GLU A 415 -16.59 -6.31 13.70
CA GLU A 415 -17.25 -7.61 13.89
C GLU A 415 -18.64 -7.64 13.27
N ASP A 416 -19.42 -6.58 13.44
CA ASP A 416 -20.77 -6.46 12.91
C ASP A 416 -20.81 -6.00 11.43
N ARG A 417 -19.68 -6.02 10.71
CA ARG A 417 -19.60 -5.46 9.34
C ARG A 417 -20.61 -6.09 8.38
N ASP A 418 -20.77 -7.41 8.44
CA ASP A 418 -21.73 -8.16 7.63
C ASP A 418 -23.17 -7.82 8.00
N LEU A 419 -23.42 -7.55 9.29
CA LEU A 419 -24.74 -7.13 9.78
C LEU A 419 -25.10 -5.75 9.24
N TYR A 420 -24.13 -4.81 9.23
CA TYR A 420 -24.34 -3.49 8.65
C TYR A 420 -24.46 -3.52 7.13
N GLY A 421 -23.90 -4.54 6.47
CA GLY A 421 -23.92 -4.70 5.02
C GLY A 421 -22.78 -3.97 4.32
N TYR A 422 -21.59 -3.89 4.92
CA TYR A 422 -20.43 -3.33 4.24
C TYR A 422 -20.06 -4.14 2.98
N ASP A 423 -19.56 -3.46 1.97
CA ASP A 423 -19.10 -4.07 0.73
C ASP A 423 -17.62 -4.45 0.78
N GLY A 424 -16.87 -3.89 1.72
CA GLY A 424 -15.45 -4.19 1.92
C GLY A 424 -14.84 -3.47 3.12
N VAL A 425 -13.53 -3.67 3.31
CA VAL A 425 -12.76 -3.12 4.43
C VAL A 425 -11.38 -2.63 3.98
N GLU A 426 -10.89 -1.57 4.62
CA GLU A 426 -9.49 -1.17 4.51
C GLU A 426 -8.60 -2.10 5.35
N VAL A 427 -7.81 -2.92 4.67
CA VAL A 427 -6.88 -3.86 5.32
C VAL A 427 -5.50 -3.24 5.56
N ASN A 428 -5.19 -2.16 4.84
CA ASN A 428 -3.95 -1.41 4.98
C ASN A 428 -4.26 0.08 4.89
N ASN A 429 -3.96 0.82 5.96
CA ASN A 429 -4.08 2.27 5.97
C ASN A 429 -2.74 2.91 6.33
N ASP A 430 -2.18 3.73 5.44
CA ASP A 430 -0.86 4.35 5.61
C ASP A 430 0.20 3.33 6.07
N GLY A 431 0.22 2.11 5.51
CA GLY A 431 1.16 1.06 5.88
C GLY A 431 0.92 0.40 7.25
N PHE A 432 -0.18 0.71 7.94
CA PHE A 432 -0.60 -0.04 9.11
C PHE A 432 -1.24 -1.36 8.65
N PHE A 433 -0.45 -2.43 8.67
CA PHE A 433 -0.82 -3.78 8.26
C PHE A 433 -0.35 -4.79 9.32
N PHE A 434 -1.13 -4.95 10.39
CA PHE A 434 -0.77 -5.80 11.54
C PHE A 434 -1.49 -7.15 11.53
N GLY A 435 -2.83 -7.16 11.51
CA GLY A 435 -3.64 -8.38 11.46
C GLY A 435 -4.76 -8.40 10.40
N GLY A 436 -5.18 -7.24 9.87
CA GLY A 436 -6.29 -7.15 8.88
C GLY A 436 -6.05 -7.84 7.53
N GLY A 437 -4.89 -8.47 7.30
CA GLY A 437 -4.60 -9.18 6.07
C GLY A 437 -5.48 -10.41 5.83
N GLU A 438 -6.01 -11.05 6.88
CA GLU A 438 -6.92 -12.19 6.71
C GLU A 438 -8.27 -11.80 6.10
N ASP A 439 -8.70 -10.55 6.27
CA ASP A 439 -9.99 -10.08 5.77
C ASP A 439 -10.11 -10.30 4.26
N GLY A 440 -9.00 -10.22 3.50
CA GLY A 440 -9.05 -10.45 2.05
C GLY A 440 -9.46 -11.87 1.63
N PHE A 441 -9.40 -12.87 2.52
CA PHE A 441 -9.98 -14.19 2.24
C PHE A 441 -11.50 -14.14 2.16
N PHE A 442 -12.15 -13.26 2.93
CA PHE A 442 -13.61 -13.24 3.11
C PHE A 442 -14.23 -12.01 2.45
N ASP A 443 -13.65 -10.85 2.66
CA ASP A 443 -14.17 -9.54 2.27
C ASP A 443 -13.50 -8.99 1.02
N ASN A 444 -14.19 -8.05 0.35
CA ASN A 444 -13.49 -7.17 -0.58
C ASN A 444 -12.64 -6.20 0.21
N PHE A 445 -11.53 -5.77 -0.39
CA PHE A 445 -10.52 -5.00 0.34
C PHE A 445 -9.95 -3.89 -0.52
N ILE A 446 -9.47 -2.86 0.16
CA ILE A 446 -8.68 -1.78 -0.43
C ILE A 446 -7.51 -1.43 0.48
N GLY A 447 -6.53 -0.75 -0.09
CA GLY A 447 -5.53 -0.02 0.66
C GLY A 447 -5.81 1.48 0.60
N ALA A 448 -5.50 2.20 1.66
CA ALA A 448 -5.76 3.62 1.79
C ALA A 448 -4.52 4.35 2.32
N ALA A 449 -4.28 5.56 1.83
CA ALA A 449 -3.21 6.38 2.39
C ALA A 449 -3.71 7.29 3.51
N ASP A 450 -5.03 7.57 3.56
CA ASP A 450 -5.66 8.49 4.50
C ASP A 450 -4.84 9.78 4.69
N THR A 451 -4.40 10.30 3.55
CA THR A 451 -3.40 11.34 3.56
C THR A 451 -4.04 12.69 3.89
N HIS A 452 -3.54 13.28 4.96
CA HIS A 452 -3.89 14.63 5.40
C HIS A 452 -2.82 15.67 5.02
N THR A 453 -1.85 15.32 4.16
CA THR A 453 -0.77 16.24 3.75
C THR A 453 -0.57 16.25 2.23
N ALA A 454 -0.31 17.42 1.64
CA ALA A 454 -0.36 17.60 0.18
C ALA A 454 0.74 16.86 -0.63
N ILE A 455 1.78 16.29 0.02
CA ILE A 455 3.02 15.85 -0.66
C ILE A 455 3.42 14.41 -0.30
N SER A 456 2.70 13.70 0.59
CA SER A 456 3.08 12.32 0.91
C SER A 456 2.76 11.37 -0.23
N GLU A 457 3.74 10.56 -0.62
CA GLU A 457 3.47 9.28 -1.26
C GLU A 457 2.68 8.40 -0.28
N GLY A 458 1.75 7.61 -0.81
CA GLY A 458 0.83 6.82 -0.01
C GLY A 458 0.56 5.46 -0.62
N ILE A 459 -0.31 4.70 0.05
CA ILE A 459 -0.82 3.43 -0.44
C ILE A 459 -1.50 3.63 -1.79
N ARG A 460 -1.31 2.68 -2.71
CA ARG A 460 -1.89 2.70 -4.05
C ARG A 460 -2.67 1.43 -4.30
N ASN A 461 -3.63 1.51 -5.20
CA ASN A 461 -4.44 0.38 -5.62
C ASN A 461 -4.26 0.20 -7.13
N ALA A 462 -3.66 -0.92 -7.54
CA ALA A 462 -3.66 -1.35 -8.93
C ALA A 462 -4.90 -2.21 -9.17
N ILE A 463 -5.82 -1.72 -10.00
CA ILE A 463 -7.03 -2.44 -10.39
C ILE A 463 -6.87 -3.05 -11.79
N PHE A 464 -7.56 -4.17 -12.01
CA PHE A 464 -7.53 -4.91 -13.27
C PHE A 464 -8.91 -4.89 -13.93
N VAL A 465 -8.98 -4.22 -15.08
CA VAL A 465 -10.24 -3.94 -15.78
C VAL A 465 -10.18 -4.48 -17.20
N GLU A 466 -11.13 -5.34 -17.54
CA GLU A 466 -11.36 -5.79 -18.90
C GLU A 466 -12.30 -4.78 -19.60
N ASN A 467 -11.86 -4.20 -20.72
CA ASN A 467 -12.62 -3.20 -21.49
C ASN A 467 -13.11 -1.98 -20.65
N PRO A 468 -12.21 -1.07 -20.27
CA PRO A 468 -12.57 0.15 -19.54
C PRO A 468 -13.73 0.90 -20.22
N SER A 469 -14.75 1.26 -19.43
CA SER A 469 -16.00 1.85 -19.92
C SER A 469 -15.93 3.38 -20.00
N GLY A 470 -14.88 3.99 -19.48
CA GLY A 470 -14.63 5.43 -19.57
C GLY A 470 -14.18 5.88 -20.96
N PRO A 471 -14.22 7.20 -21.22
CA PRO A 471 -13.80 7.76 -22.50
C PRO A 471 -12.32 7.49 -22.78
N ASN A 472 -11.98 7.25 -24.05
CA ASN A 472 -10.59 7.06 -24.51
C ASN A 472 -9.84 5.93 -23.76
N GLY A 473 -10.54 4.85 -23.37
CA GLY A 473 -9.91 3.70 -22.70
C GLY A 473 -9.54 3.95 -21.23
N ARG A 474 -10.04 5.03 -20.63
CA ARG A 474 -9.94 5.30 -19.19
C ARG A 474 -10.92 4.44 -18.40
N VAL A 475 -10.62 4.21 -17.14
CA VAL A 475 -11.58 3.61 -16.21
C VAL A 475 -12.67 4.60 -15.84
N SER A 476 -13.91 4.11 -15.74
CA SER A 476 -15.02 4.82 -15.10
C SER A 476 -15.08 4.51 -13.60
N GLU A 477 -15.88 5.27 -12.86
CA GLU A 477 -16.18 4.98 -11.45
C GLU A 477 -16.76 3.57 -11.23
N MET A 478 -17.57 3.08 -12.19
CA MET A 478 -18.13 1.74 -12.10
C MET A 478 -17.11 0.65 -12.40
N ASP A 479 -16.10 0.92 -13.22
CA ASP A 479 -14.99 -0.02 -13.43
C ASP A 479 -14.16 -0.19 -12.14
N VAL A 480 -13.96 0.90 -11.39
CA VAL A 480 -13.26 0.85 -10.09
C VAL A 480 -14.08 0.07 -9.07
N VAL A 481 -15.39 0.34 -8.97
CA VAL A 481 -16.31 -0.41 -8.09
C VAL A 481 -16.30 -1.90 -8.43
N ASP A 482 -16.46 -2.25 -9.71
CA ASP A 482 -16.45 -3.64 -10.17
C ASP A 482 -15.12 -4.34 -9.87
N ALA A 483 -13.99 -3.65 -10.03
CA ALA A 483 -12.70 -4.21 -9.67
C ALA A 483 -12.59 -4.54 -8.18
N ILE A 484 -13.06 -3.65 -7.30
CA ILE A 484 -13.05 -3.87 -5.84
C ILE A 484 -13.99 -5.02 -5.45
N LEU A 485 -15.25 -4.98 -5.91
CA LEU A 485 -16.27 -5.98 -5.57
C LEU A 485 -15.95 -7.39 -6.08
N ASN A 486 -15.04 -7.51 -7.05
CA ASN A 486 -14.56 -8.80 -7.57
C ASN A 486 -13.09 -9.08 -7.19
N LYS A 487 -12.53 -8.34 -6.22
CA LYS A 487 -11.15 -8.50 -5.72
C LYS A 487 -10.08 -8.47 -6.82
N LYS A 488 -10.33 -7.75 -7.92
CA LYS A 488 -9.43 -7.51 -9.05
C LYS A 488 -8.49 -6.34 -8.76
N ILE A 489 -7.82 -6.42 -7.61
CA ILE A 489 -7.08 -5.33 -7.00
C ILE A 489 -5.81 -5.85 -6.33
N VAL A 490 -4.72 -5.10 -6.46
CA VAL A 490 -3.47 -5.25 -5.71
C VAL A 490 -3.21 -3.98 -4.95
N ILE A 491 -3.07 -4.09 -3.63
CA ILE A 491 -2.59 -3.02 -2.76
C ILE A 491 -1.08 -2.94 -2.88
N ILE A 492 -0.58 -1.73 -3.13
CA ILE A 492 0.84 -1.42 -3.22
C ILE A 492 1.17 -0.49 -2.04
N ASP A 493 1.97 -1.01 -1.12
CA ASP A 493 2.37 -0.31 0.09
C ASP A 493 3.87 0.02 0.06
N PRO A 494 4.25 1.28 -0.21
CA PRO A 494 5.66 1.68 -0.23
C PRO A 494 6.30 1.73 1.15
N PHE A 495 5.54 1.82 2.25
CA PHE A 495 6.09 1.91 3.61
C PHE A 495 6.59 0.57 4.12
N ASN A 496 5.84 -0.49 3.80
CA ASN A 496 6.27 -1.85 4.06
C ASN A 496 6.86 -2.51 2.82
N ASN A 497 7.09 -1.81 1.71
CA ASN A 497 7.47 -2.39 0.41
C ASN A 497 6.72 -3.70 0.11
N MET A 498 5.39 -3.64 0.13
CA MET A 498 4.49 -4.79 0.12
C MET A 498 3.53 -4.74 -1.07
N LEU A 499 3.29 -5.91 -1.66
CA LEU A 499 2.17 -6.21 -2.53
C LEU A 499 1.19 -7.12 -1.81
N TYR A 500 -0.10 -6.78 -1.85
CA TYR A 500 -1.16 -7.59 -1.25
C TYR A 500 -2.35 -7.74 -2.20
N GLY A 501 -2.82 -8.96 -2.42
CA GLY A 501 -4.01 -9.22 -3.24
C GLY A 501 -4.24 -10.70 -3.53
N GLN A 502 -5.18 -11.03 -4.43
CA GLN A 502 -5.30 -12.41 -4.89
C GLN A 502 -4.12 -12.77 -5.80
N GLN A 503 -3.66 -14.02 -5.74
CA GLN A 503 -2.43 -14.45 -6.42
C GLN A 503 -2.44 -14.12 -7.93
N VAL A 504 -3.54 -14.41 -8.64
CA VAL A 504 -3.64 -14.12 -10.08
C VAL A 504 -3.37 -12.65 -10.44
N TRP A 505 -3.78 -11.71 -9.58
CA TRP A 505 -3.61 -10.27 -9.82
C TRP A 505 -2.24 -9.77 -9.37
N VAL A 506 -1.70 -10.34 -8.27
CA VAL A 506 -0.33 -10.07 -7.82
C VAL A 506 0.68 -10.55 -8.87
N ASP A 507 0.51 -11.77 -9.39
CA ASP A 507 1.35 -12.32 -10.45
C ASP A 507 1.26 -11.43 -11.71
N ARG A 508 0.06 -10.98 -12.07
CA ARG A 508 -0.14 -10.07 -13.21
C ARG A 508 0.52 -8.70 -13.00
N TYR A 509 0.48 -8.15 -11.79
CA TYR A 509 1.19 -6.90 -11.47
C TYR A 509 2.70 -7.05 -11.69
N ILE A 510 3.28 -8.14 -11.18
CA ILE A 510 4.72 -8.44 -11.30
C ILE A 510 5.10 -8.65 -12.76
N GLU A 511 4.29 -9.40 -13.52
CA GLU A 511 4.51 -9.61 -14.95
C GLU A 511 4.52 -8.29 -15.73
N ILE A 512 3.56 -7.40 -15.47
CA ILE A 512 3.48 -6.07 -16.09
C ILE A 512 4.70 -5.21 -15.70
N ARG A 513 5.19 -5.32 -14.46
CA ARG A 513 6.42 -4.66 -14.02
C ARG A 513 7.64 -5.13 -14.81
N ASP A 514 7.85 -6.43 -14.92
CA ASP A 514 8.97 -7.01 -15.66
C ASP A 514 8.92 -6.65 -17.17
N GLN A 515 7.70 -6.62 -17.73
CA GLN A 515 7.46 -6.14 -19.10
C GLN A 515 7.82 -4.67 -19.25
N ALA A 516 7.42 -3.81 -18.30
CA ALA A 516 7.72 -2.38 -18.32
C ALA A 516 9.24 -2.14 -18.30
N GLU A 517 9.96 -2.81 -17.40
CA GLU A 517 11.42 -2.73 -17.29
C GLU A 517 12.11 -3.09 -18.61
N SER A 518 11.72 -4.24 -19.19
CA SER A 518 12.28 -4.72 -20.45
C SER A 518 11.98 -3.77 -21.62
N ALA A 519 10.75 -3.24 -21.67
CA ALA A 519 10.30 -2.35 -22.73
C ALA A 519 10.98 -0.97 -22.66
N ILE A 520 11.26 -0.47 -21.45
CA ILE A 520 12.03 0.76 -21.22
C ILE A 520 13.46 0.60 -21.75
N GLU A 521 14.15 -0.51 -21.43
CA GLU A 521 15.53 -0.76 -21.88
C GLU A 521 15.60 -0.84 -23.43
N ALA A 522 14.66 -1.55 -24.05
CA ALA A 522 14.56 -1.64 -25.50
C ALA A 522 14.31 -0.27 -26.14
N SER A 523 13.44 0.55 -25.55
CA SER A 523 13.09 1.88 -26.04
C SER A 523 14.24 2.87 -25.93
N GLN A 524 14.99 2.83 -24.82
CA GLN A 524 16.23 3.59 -24.65
C GLN A 524 17.21 3.31 -25.79
N THR A 525 17.41 2.04 -26.12
CA THR A 525 18.28 1.61 -27.22
C THR A 525 17.81 2.12 -28.57
N LEU A 526 16.51 1.97 -28.88
CA LEU A 526 15.92 2.42 -30.13
C LEU A 526 16.05 3.95 -30.30
N ILE A 527 15.59 4.71 -29.30
CA ILE A 527 15.60 6.17 -29.34
C ILE A 527 17.03 6.70 -29.45
N GLN A 528 17.99 6.12 -28.72
CA GLN A 528 19.39 6.51 -28.84
C GLN A 528 19.95 6.23 -30.24
N SER A 529 19.59 5.11 -30.86
CA SER A 529 20.03 4.79 -32.23
C SER A 529 19.49 5.78 -33.28
N LEU A 530 18.24 6.24 -33.11
CA LEU A 530 17.62 7.23 -33.99
C LEU A 530 18.27 8.61 -33.82
N LYS A 531 18.58 9.00 -32.58
CA LYS A 531 19.36 10.22 -32.29
C LYS A 531 20.73 10.19 -32.96
N ASP A 532 21.42 9.06 -32.86
CA ASP A 532 22.74 8.88 -33.48
C ASP A 532 22.66 8.93 -35.02
N ALA A 533 21.51 8.57 -35.60
CA ALA A 533 21.21 8.71 -37.02
C ALA A 533 20.81 10.14 -37.43
N GLY A 534 20.61 11.05 -36.47
CA GLY A 534 20.20 12.43 -36.72
C GLY A 534 18.69 12.63 -36.91
N GLU A 535 17.87 11.66 -36.48
CA GLU A 535 16.41 11.76 -36.50
C GLU A 535 15.88 12.61 -35.35
N ASP A 536 14.74 13.25 -35.58
CA ASP A 536 14.04 14.06 -34.59
C ASP A 536 13.15 13.18 -33.70
N VAL A 537 13.57 12.95 -32.46
CA VAL A 537 12.88 12.02 -31.53
C VAL A 537 12.68 12.60 -30.14
N ARG A 538 12.70 13.92 -29.98
CA ARG A 538 12.66 14.53 -28.66
C ARG A 538 11.32 14.32 -27.94
N LEU A 539 10.21 14.22 -28.66
CA LEU A 539 8.93 13.84 -28.05
C LEU A 539 8.98 12.39 -27.54
N SER A 540 9.66 11.49 -28.25
CA SER A 540 9.90 10.13 -27.77
C SER A 540 10.72 10.10 -26.48
N GLU A 541 11.75 10.95 -26.37
CA GLU A 541 12.53 11.08 -25.14
C GLU A 541 11.65 11.50 -23.95
N PHE A 542 10.77 12.48 -24.15
CA PHE A 542 9.82 12.92 -23.13
C PHE A 542 8.89 11.79 -22.66
N TYR A 543 8.34 10.98 -23.58
CA TYR A 543 7.53 9.82 -23.21
C TYR A 543 8.33 8.74 -22.48
N LEU A 544 9.57 8.51 -22.89
CA LEU A 544 10.46 7.55 -22.24
C LEU A 544 10.80 7.98 -20.81
N ASP A 545 11.08 9.27 -20.58
CA ASP A 545 11.30 9.82 -19.25
C ASP A 545 10.05 9.63 -18.36
N GLU A 546 8.85 9.87 -18.91
CA GLU A 546 7.59 9.62 -18.20
C GLU A 546 7.34 8.13 -17.93
N ALA A 547 7.80 7.24 -18.80
CA ALA A 547 7.73 5.79 -18.55
C ALA A 547 8.59 5.39 -17.35
N MET A 548 9.85 5.83 -17.31
CA MET A 548 10.76 5.59 -16.19
C MET A 548 10.19 6.16 -14.89
N ASN A 549 9.69 7.40 -14.94
CA ASN A 549 9.08 8.07 -13.80
C ASN A 549 7.84 7.33 -13.28
N SER A 550 7.01 6.78 -14.18
CA SER A 550 5.83 5.99 -13.81
C SER A 550 6.20 4.67 -13.13
N LEU A 551 7.26 4.01 -13.61
CA LEU A 551 7.78 2.79 -13.00
C LEU A 551 8.35 3.06 -11.60
N ASP A 552 9.14 4.11 -11.43
CA ASP A 552 9.66 4.56 -10.13
C ASP A 552 8.53 4.87 -9.13
N LYS A 553 7.36 5.28 -9.63
CA LYS A 553 6.15 5.55 -8.85
C LYS A 553 5.24 4.32 -8.68
N LEU A 554 5.75 3.12 -8.94
CA LEU A 554 5.01 1.86 -8.78
C LEU A 554 3.74 1.81 -9.65
N ASN A 555 3.78 2.42 -10.84
CA ASN A 555 2.75 2.26 -11.87
C ASN A 555 3.35 1.69 -13.17
N PRO A 556 3.68 0.38 -13.20
CA PRO A 556 4.25 -0.24 -14.39
C PRO A 556 3.27 -0.30 -15.58
N GLY A 557 1.96 -0.23 -15.34
CA GLY A 557 0.93 -0.23 -16.39
C GLY A 557 0.97 1.07 -17.19
N ARG A 558 1.06 2.21 -16.49
CA ARG A 558 1.33 3.52 -17.13
C ARG A 558 2.70 3.55 -17.78
N ALA A 559 3.72 2.97 -17.17
CA ALA A 559 5.05 2.89 -17.77
C ALA A 559 5.04 2.20 -19.15
N LEU A 560 4.35 1.06 -19.27
CA LEU A 560 4.16 0.38 -20.56
C LEU A 560 3.42 1.25 -21.59
N LYS A 561 2.32 1.91 -21.20
CA LYS A 561 1.59 2.83 -22.08
C LYS A 561 2.50 3.95 -22.58
N MET A 562 3.36 4.51 -21.72
CA MET A 562 4.30 5.57 -22.07
C MET A 562 5.40 5.07 -23.02
N VAL A 563 5.94 3.88 -22.80
CA VAL A 563 6.88 3.23 -23.74
C VAL A 563 6.26 3.04 -25.12
N GLN A 564 5.00 2.59 -25.18
CA GLN A 564 4.29 2.42 -26.45
C GLN A 564 4.18 3.74 -27.21
N ASN A 565 3.89 4.86 -26.55
CA ASN A 565 3.90 6.17 -27.22
C ASN A 565 5.30 6.57 -27.67
N ALA A 566 6.31 6.40 -26.80
CA ALA A 566 7.69 6.76 -27.08
C ALA A 566 8.21 6.11 -28.37
N THR A 567 7.73 4.90 -28.67
CA THR A 567 8.15 4.10 -29.82
C THR A 567 7.14 4.06 -30.97
N SER A 568 6.00 4.76 -30.84
CA SER A 568 4.97 4.78 -31.86
C SER A 568 5.39 5.55 -33.11
N GLU A 569 4.94 5.10 -34.30
CA GLU A 569 5.21 5.79 -35.57
C GLU A 569 4.66 7.22 -35.61
N ALA A 570 3.66 7.56 -34.79
CA ALA A 570 3.08 8.90 -34.73
C ALA A 570 3.91 9.90 -33.89
N VAL A 571 4.80 9.39 -33.06
CA VAL A 571 5.67 10.18 -32.18
C VAL A 571 7.10 10.23 -32.73
N LEU A 572 7.57 9.13 -33.33
CA LEU A 572 8.87 9.06 -33.99
C LEU A 572 8.93 10.02 -35.18
N GLY A 573 9.80 11.03 -35.15
CA GLY A 573 9.85 12.09 -36.17
C GLY A 573 9.20 13.40 -35.71
N ILE A 574 8.78 13.49 -34.45
CA ILE A 574 8.35 14.74 -33.81
C ILE A 574 9.46 15.28 -32.90
N ASP A 575 9.97 16.47 -33.24
CA ASP A 575 10.83 17.24 -32.33
C ASP A 575 9.97 18.23 -31.54
N ILE A 576 10.20 18.30 -30.24
CA ILE A 576 9.59 19.30 -29.36
C ILE A 576 10.68 20.02 -28.58
N SER A 577 10.64 21.35 -28.61
CA SER A 577 11.49 22.18 -27.75
C SER A 577 10.65 23.18 -26.98
N ILE A 578 10.87 23.24 -25.67
CA ILE A 578 10.23 24.19 -24.79
C ILE A 578 11.30 25.16 -24.30
N THR A 579 11.13 26.43 -24.61
CA THR A 579 12.02 27.50 -24.16
C THR A 579 11.28 28.35 -23.15
N THR A 580 11.74 28.33 -21.91
CA THR A 580 11.24 29.22 -20.86
C THR A 580 12.44 29.85 -20.12
N PRO A 581 12.40 31.13 -19.76
CA PRO A 581 13.40 31.72 -18.89
C PRO A 581 13.46 30.95 -17.57
N THR A 582 14.67 30.72 -17.05
CA THR A 582 14.88 29.95 -15.81
C THR A 582 15.02 30.82 -14.57
N ILE A 583 15.28 32.12 -14.75
CA ILE A 583 15.42 33.11 -13.68
C ILE A 583 14.69 34.37 -14.12
N LEU A 584 13.75 34.84 -13.30
CA LEU A 584 12.94 36.03 -13.58
C LEU A 584 12.88 36.91 -12.33
N ASP A 585 12.90 38.23 -12.53
CA ASP A 585 12.63 39.18 -11.45
C ASP A 585 11.11 39.19 -11.14
N PRO A 586 10.70 39.60 -9.93
CA PRO A 586 9.29 39.82 -9.61
C PRO A 586 8.59 40.78 -10.59
N LEU A 587 7.29 40.58 -10.81
CA LEU A 587 6.45 41.43 -11.68
C LEU A 587 7.00 41.66 -13.09
N THR A 588 7.69 40.66 -13.65
CA THR A 588 8.33 40.75 -14.96
C THR A 588 7.50 40.00 -15.99
N GLU A 589 7.24 40.67 -17.11
CA GLU A 589 6.67 40.03 -18.31
C GLU A 589 7.73 39.21 -19.02
N TYR A 590 7.36 38.04 -19.52
CA TYR A 590 8.25 37.20 -20.30
C TYR A 590 7.47 36.23 -21.19
N GLU A 591 8.18 35.65 -22.16
CA GLU A 591 7.63 34.68 -23.09
C GLU A 591 8.18 33.27 -22.82
N SER A 592 7.32 32.26 -22.86
CA SER A 592 7.75 30.88 -23.09
C SER A 592 7.27 30.43 -24.47
N SER A 593 8.13 29.71 -25.19
CA SER A 593 7.77 29.13 -26.48
C SER A 593 7.77 27.62 -26.43
N ILE A 594 6.79 27.02 -27.11
CA ILE A 594 6.74 25.60 -27.41
C ILE A 594 6.86 25.51 -28.93
N VAL A 595 7.96 24.94 -29.41
CA VAL A 595 8.21 24.75 -30.84
C VAL A 595 8.14 23.26 -31.14
N LEU A 596 7.31 22.92 -32.12
CA LEU A 596 7.06 21.56 -32.55
C LEU A 596 7.37 21.42 -34.03
N LYS A 597 8.22 20.45 -34.37
CA LYS A 597 8.54 20.08 -35.75
C LYS A 597 7.90 18.74 -36.04
N ASN A 598 7.05 18.71 -37.07
CA ASN A 598 6.37 17.52 -37.53
C ASN A 598 7.00 17.04 -38.84
N ASN A 599 7.71 15.91 -38.82
CA ASN A 599 8.28 15.32 -40.03
C ASN A 599 7.34 14.34 -40.74
N HIS A 600 6.12 14.12 -40.24
CA HIS A 600 5.13 13.31 -40.93
C HIS A 600 4.48 14.06 -42.08
N THR A 601 3.89 13.31 -43.00
CA THR A 601 3.14 13.86 -44.15
C THR A 601 1.74 14.34 -43.80
N TYR A 602 1.26 14.05 -42.59
CA TYR A 602 -0.06 14.43 -42.08
C TYR A 602 0.07 15.45 -40.94
N GLY A 603 -0.97 16.27 -40.77
CA GLY A 603 -1.01 17.26 -39.69
C GLY A 603 -1.28 16.65 -38.33
N LEU A 604 -0.79 17.31 -37.28
CA LEU A 604 -1.06 17.00 -35.89
C LEU A 604 -1.82 18.15 -35.23
N GLU A 605 -2.61 17.84 -34.21
CA GLU A 605 -3.14 18.82 -33.27
C GLU A 605 -2.54 18.50 -31.91
N ILE A 606 -1.97 19.50 -31.23
CA ILE A 606 -1.47 19.34 -29.86
C ILE A 606 -2.21 20.31 -28.95
N ASN A 607 -2.85 19.79 -27.92
CA ASN A 607 -3.31 20.56 -26.78
C ASN A 607 -2.10 20.95 -25.94
N SER A 608 -1.99 22.23 -25.55
CA SER A 608 -0.93 22.71 -24.67
C SER A 608 -1.48 23.38 -23.40
N THR A 609 -2.75 23.13 -23.05
CA THR A 609 -3.44 23.83 -21.95
C THR A 609 -2.64 23.75 -20.65
N MET A 610 -2.56 24.90 -19.96
CA MET A 610 -1.90 25.02 -18.66
C MET A 610 -2.94 24.90 -17.58
N PHE A 611 -2.72 23.99 -16.64
CA PHE A 611 -3.72 23.63 -15.64
C PHE A 611 -3.26 23.82 -14.20
N ILE A 612 -1.94 23.94 -13.96
CA ILE A 612 -1.39 24.41 -12.69
C ILE A 612 -0.64 25.71 -12.97
N HIS A 613 -0.89 26.72 -12.14
CA HIS A 613 -0.16 27.97 -12.18
C HIS A 613 -0.03 28.59 -10.79
N GLY A 614 1.17 28.53 -10.23
CA GLY A 614 1.52 29.20 -8.97
C GLY A 614 2.39 30.42 -9.25
N GLY A 615 1.92 31.61 -8.88
CA GLY A 615 2.71 32.85 -8.94
C GLY A 615 2.89 33.48 -10.33
N VAL A 616 1.89 33.28 -11.19
CA VAL A 616 1.90 33.66 -12.60
C VAL A 616 0.51 34.12 -12.99
N THR A 617 0.42 35.15 -13.81
CA THR A 617 -0.79 35.48 -14.56
C THR A 617 -0.52 35.31 -16.05
N PHE A 618 -1.47 34.70 -16.75
CA PHE A 618 -1.43 34.49 -18.19
C PHE A 618 -2.85 34.64 -18.75
N ASN A 619 -2.96 34.66 -20.08
CA ASN A 619 -4.27 34.64 -20.75
C ASN A 619 -4.75 33.19 -20.89
N PRO A 620 -5.79 32.75 -20.16
CA PRO A 620 -6.31 31.38 -20.26
C PRO A 620 -7.08 31.26 -21.58
N LYS A 621 -6.38 30.89 -22.65
CA LYS A 621 -7.00 30.39 -23.87
C LYS A 621 -6.64 28.93 -24.03
N ASP A 622 -7.58 28.14 -24.54
CA ASP A 622 -7.26 26.84 -25.12
C ASP A 622 -6.32 27.08 -26.30
N TYR A 623 -5.08 26.63 -26.16
CA TYR A 623 -4.09 26.70 -27.22
C TYR A 623 -3.93 25.31 -27.80
N LYS A 624 -4.82 25.00 -28.74
CA LYS A 624 -4.59 23.95 -29.72
C LYS A 624 -3.57 24.45 -30.74
N LEU A 625 -2.50 23.70 -30.93
CA LEU A 625 -1.55 23.92 -32.01
C LEU A 625 -1.87 22.95 -33.15
N GLU A 626 -2.37 23.47 -34.26
CA GLU A 626 -2.38 22.71 -35.51
C GLU A 626 -1.00 22.79 -36.16
N ILE A 627 -0.41 21.64 -36.44
CA ILE A 627 0.94 21.52 -37.00
C ILE A 627 0.82 20.73 -38.31
N PRO A 628 0.76 21.40 -39.47
CA PRO A 628 0.72 20.71 -40.76
C PRO A 628 1.89 19.74 -40.94
N GLY A 629 1.71 18.70 -41.76
CA GLY A 629 2.77 17.75 -42.07
C GLY A 629 3.98 18.43 -42.71
N GLU A 630 5.17 17.94 -42.38
CA GLU A 630 6.47 18.45 -42.85
C GLU A 630 6.71 19.94 -42.52
N THR A 631 6.18 20.41 -41.38
CA THR A 631 6.33 21.82 -40.95
C THR A 631 6.82 21.96 -39.51
N THR A 632 7.21 23.18 -39.17
CA THR A 632 7.49 23.60 -37.79
C THR A 632 6.48 24.67 -37.41
N SER A 633 5.83 24.47 -36.26
CA SER A 633 4.91 25.45 -35.68
C SER A 633 5.37 25.80 -34.26
N ALA A 634 5.01 27.00 -33.81
CA ALA A 634 5.36 27.47 -32.47
C ALA A 634 4.18 28.14 -31.80
N ILE A 635 4.01 27.89 -30.51
CA ILE A 635 3.16 28.69 -29.63
C ILE A 635 4.07 29.56 -28.79
N ILE A 636 3.79 30.85 -28.75
CA ILE A 636 4.40 31.79 -27.80
C ILE A 636 3.34 32.12 -26.75
N ARG A 637 3.75 32.08 -25.49
CA ARG A 637 2.90 32.41 -24.35
C ARG A 637 3.51 33.54 -23.56
N ASP A 638 2.70 34.56 -23.35
CA ASP A 638 3.04 35.71 -22.54
C ASP A 638 2.63 35.45 -21.09
N PHE A 639 3.58 35.63 -20.18
CA PHE A 639 3.41 35.47 -18.76
C PHE A 639 3.82 36.73 -18.02
N THR A 640 3.28 36.90 -16.82
CA THR A 640 3.77 37.88 -15.84
C THR A 640 4.02 37.17 -14.53
N THR A 641 5.23 37.30 -13.98
CA THR A 641 5.56 36.76 -12.65
C THR A 641 4.84 37.53 -11.55
N ASN A 642 4.56 36.89 -10.42
CA ASN A 642 4.00 37.55 -9.24
C ASN A 642 5.05 38.40 -8.50
N ASP A 643 4.63 38.97 -7.36
CA ASP A 643 5.45 39.79 -6.45
C ASP A 643 6.70 39.07 -5.88
N TYR A 644 6.81 37.74 -6.06
CA TYR A 644 7.91 36.92 -5.56
C TYR A 644 8.79 36.33 -6.67
N GLY A 645 8.43 36.49 -7.95
CA GLY A 645 9.18 35.93 -9.08
C GLY A 645 9.09 34.41 -9.22
N LEU A 646 8.31 33.71 -8.38
CA LEU A 646 8.21 32.25 -8.36
C LEU A 646 7.13 31.77 -9.32
N MET A 647 7.45 30.76 -10.12
CA MET A 647 6.57 30.22 -11.13
C MET A 647 6.62 28.70 -11.17
N VAL A 648 5.46 28.08 -11.01
CA VAL A 648 5.23 26.65 -11.31
C VAL A 648 4.09 26.57 -12.30
N TYR A 649 4.33 25.92 -13.43
CA TYR A 649 3.25 25.55 -14.34
C TYR A 649 3.48 24.18 -14.97
N SER A 650 2.35 23.50 -15.21
CA SER A 650 2.31 22.21 -15.86
C SER A 650 1.63 22.34 -17.21
N LEU A 651 2.23 21.77 -18.25
CA LEU A 651 1.67 21.69 -19.59
C LEU A 651 1.04 20.31 -19.77
N ASN A 652 -0.23 20.28 -20.16
CA ASN A 652 -0.85 19.08 -20.70
C ASN A 652 -0.52 19.02 -22.19
N LEU A 653 0.27 18.02 -22.62
CA LEU A 653 0.55 17.76 -24.02
C LEU A 653 -0.23 16.51 -24.46
N TYR A 654 -1.25 16.73 -25.27
CA TYR A 654 -2.16 15.71 -25.83
C TYR A 654 -2.33 15.89 -27.32
#